data_AF-A0A7W0RW50-F1
#
_entry.id   AF-A0A7W0RW50-F1
#
_cell.length_a   1.000
_cell.length_b   1.000
_cell.length_c   1.000
_cell.angle_alpha   90.00
_cell.angle_beta   90.00
_cell.angle_gamma   90.00
#
_symmetry.space_group_name_H-M   'P 1'
#
loop_
_entity.id
_entity.type
_entity.pdbx_description
1 polymer ?
#
loop_
_entity_poly.entity_id
_entity_poly.type
_entity_poly.pdbx_seq_one_letter_code
_entity_poly.pdbx_strand_id
1 'polypeptide(L)'
;HHTLRAMRVEGYDVIPPATVDDLRQAVLYGNAARFGQAANVAARIPADDFVAREPYLREIEAQWGPAPGRHQSDGSGIFVLGAQFGNVFVGVQPVFGYEGDPMRLLFERGSAPTHAFTAFYRYMAQDFGADVVLHFGMHGALEFMPGKQTGLGAGCWPDRLIADLPNVYLYAANNPSESALAKRRIGATIVTYLTPPVTKAGLYKGLLDLKASLNRWRGLPPGAHEALDLALLIQAQASELDLCAAEPVWADPAGATDALWRNLIEYEDSLIPLGLHIVGAPPDAVERAELIAAMAEVEGADPLTLKRADKLMAEDHETPGLLRALEGRFIRPVPGGDLLRSPQILPTGRNLHAFDPFRMPTVFALRDGAAQAQRLIECHTSKGADLPRSIALVLWGADNIKSDGGPIAQALALMGARPRFDGYGRLSGAELVPLADLGRPRIDVVMTLSGIFRDLLPLQTRMLAEAAYLAAAADEPAEANFVRAHALDYAARVGCDLETAALRVFSNAEGAYGSNVNLLIDSGAWNDEDDLADAFEKRKCFAYGRKGAPVQSAKLMATMLADVELAYQNLESVELGVTTVDHYFDTLGGIGRAVKRARGTDTPVYIGDQTRGDGKVRTLKEQVALETRTRALNPKWFEGLLKHGHECVHQIEAQVTNTLGWSATTGQVDPWVYQQLAETYVLDPEMRARIAELNPKASVGIANRLLEATERKY
;
A
#
# COMPACT_ATOMS: atom_id res chain seq x y z
N HIS A 1 -20.46 12.80 6.79
CA HIS A 1 -21.88 13.07 7.10
C HIS A 1 -22.28 12.60 8.50
N HIS A 2 -22.08 11.32 8.85
CA HIS A 2 -22.31 10.80 10.22
C HIS A 2 -21.69 11.67 11.32
N THR A 3 -20.42 12.07 11.15
CA THR A 3 -19.73 12.98 12.07
C THR A 3 -20.47 14.30 12.28
N LEU A 4 -20.96 14.95 11.21
CA LEU A 4 -21.71 16.21 11.32
C LEU A 4 -23.02 16.04 12.09
N ARG A 5 -23.70 14.91 11.88
CA ARG A 5 -24.93 14.58 12.64
C ARG A 5 -24.61 14.32 14.11
N ALA A 6 -23.54 13.59 14.41
CA ALA A 6 -23.10 13.35 15.78
C ALA A 6 -22.72 14.65 16.50
N MET A 7 -21.96 15.53 15.84
CA MET A 7 -21.65 16.87 16.34
C MET A 7 -22.92 17.67 16.63
N ARG A 8 -23.93 17.62 15.75
CA ARG A 8 -25.22 18.29 16.00
C ARG A 8 -25.91 17.77 17.27
N VAL A 9 -25.89 16.46 17.48
CA VAL A 9 -26.48 15.82 18.67
C VAL A 9 -25.73 16.23 19.94
N GLU A 10 -24.40 16.35 19.87
CA GLU A 10 -23.56 16.79 20.99
C GLU A 10 -23.66 18.30 21.29
N GLY A 11 -24.41 19.05 20.47
CA GLY A 11 -24.69 20.47 20.69
C GLY A 11 -23.78 21.44 19.96
N TYR A 12 -22.96 20.97 19.01
CA TYR A 12 -22.23 21.85 18.11
C TYR A 12 -23.20 22.65 17.24
N ASP A 13 -22.82 23.89 16.92
CA ASP A 13 -23.55 24.70 15.94
C ASP A 13 -23.18 24.23 14.52
N VAL A 14 -23.91 23.24 14.03
CA VAL A 14 -23.74 22.66 12.71
C VAL A 14 -25.09 22.36 12.10
N ILE A 15 -25.23 22.63 10.80
CA ILE A 15 -26.43 22.30 10.04
C ILE A 15 -26.06 21.16 9.08
N PRO A 16 -26.17 19.88 9.53
CA PRO A 16 -25.80 18.77 8.68
C PRO A 16 -26.74 18.70 7.46
N PRO A 17 -26.22 18.48 6.25
CA PRO A 17 -27.05 18.21 5.08
C PRO A 17 -28.00 17.02 5.30
N ALA A 18 -29.12 16.98 4.59
CA ALA A 18 -30.13 15.94 4.80
C ALA A 18 -29.56 14.56 4.45
N THR A 19 -28.86 14.44 3.34
CA THR A 19 -28.24 13.19 2.86
C THR A 19 -26.73 13.31 2.65
N VAL A 20 -26.06 12.17 2.43
CA VAL A 20 -24.64 12.13 2.01
C VAL A 20 -24.47 12.79 0.65
N ASP A 21 -25.42 12.59 -0.27
CA ASP A 21 -25.38 13.22 -1.59
C ASP A 21 -25.52 14.74 -1.51
N ASP A 22 -26.36 15.27 -0.62
CA ASP A 22 -26.45 16.73 -0.40
C ASP A 22 -25.13 17.31 0.13
N LEU A 23 -24.44 16.58 1.02
CA LEU A 23 -23.10 16.97 1.47
C LEU A 23 -22.11 16.98 0.30
N ARG A 24 -22.12 15.93 -0.53
CA ARG A 24 -21.27 15.85 -1.73
C ARG A 24 -21.57 17.00 -2.69
N GLN A 25 -22.85 17.31 -2.91
CA GLN A 25 -23.30 18.40 -3.77
C GLN A 25 -22.81 19.76 -3.29
N ALA A 26 -22.94 20.03 -1.99
CA ALA A 26 -22.48 21.27 -1.40
C ALA A 26 -20.95 21.45 -1.48
N VAL A 27 -20.19 20.37 -1.27
CA VAL A 27 -18.71 20.43 -1.20
C VAL A 27 -18.05 20.37 -2.57
N LEU A 28 -18.48 19.47 -3.46
CA LEU A 28 -17.78 19.18 -4.73
C LEU A 28 -18.34 19.92 -5.94
N TYR A 29 -19.62 20.31 -5.94
CA TYR A 29 -20.23 20.86 -7.15
C TYR A 29 -20.63 22.33 -6.98
N GLY A 30 -21.47 22.66 -6.00
CA GLY A 30 -21.85 24.02 -5.60
C GLY A 30 -21.67 25.10 -6.69
N ASN A 31 -20.70 26.00 -6.50
CA ASN A 31 -20.31 27.03 -7.46
C ASN A 31 -19.04 26.67 -8.30
N ALA A 32 -18.57 25.43 -8.25
CA ALA A 32 -17.29 24.99 -8.83
C ALA A 32 -17.17 25.34 -10.33
N ALA A 33 -18.21 25.06 -11.11
CA ALA A 33 -18.24 25.34 -12.55
C ALA A 33 -18.10 26.84 -12.87
N ARG A 34 -18.62 27.73 -12.01
CA ARG A 34 -18.51 29.19 -12.18
C ARG A 34 -17.05 29.66 -12.10
N PHE A 35 -16.24 29.01 -11.27
CA PHE A 35 -14.84 29.37 -11.03
C PHE A 35 -13.84 28.46 -11.74
N GLY A 36 -14.34 27.50 -12.54
CA GLY A 36 -13.49 26.50 -13.20
C GLY A 36 -12.67 25.66 -12.21
N GLN A 37 -13.22 25.39 -11.01
CA GLN A 37 -12.54 24.62 -9.97
C GLN A 37 -13.09 23.19 -9.87
N ALA A 38 -12.32 22.32 -9.22
CA ALA A 38 -12.70 20.92 -9.01
C ALA A 38 -13.73 20.73 -7.88
N ALA A 39 -13.94 21.74 -7.04
CA ALA A 39 -14.85 21.73 -5.91
C ALA A 39 -15.46 23.11 -5.66
N ASN A 40 -16.46 23.20 -4.78
CA ASN A 40 -17.09 24.47 -4.40
C ASN A 40 -16.05 25.43 -3.82
N VAL A 41 -16.03 26.67 -4.29
CA VAL A 41 -15.19 27.74 -3.75
C VAL A 41 -15.90 28.34 -2.54
N ALA A 42 -15.37 28.07 -1.35
CA ALA A 42 -15.86 28.60 -0.08
C ALA A 42 -15.36 30.02 0.17
N ALA A 43 -14.10 30.28 -0.15
CA ALA A 43 -13.49 31.59 0.01
C ALA A 43 -12.52 31.90 -1.14
N ARG A 44 -12.33 33.19 -1.38
CA ARG A 44 -11.37 33.72 -2.34
C ARG A 44 -10.48 34.73 -1.62
N ILE A 45 -9.20 34.42 -1.50
CA ILE A 45 -8.18 35.25 -0.84
C ILE A 45 -7.54 36.15 -1.91
N PRO A 46 -7.67 37.49 -1.82
CA PRO A 46 -7.02 38.40 -2.76
C PRO A 46 -5.49 38.22 -2.76
N ALA A 47 -4.86 38.35 -3.93
CA ALA A 47 -3.41 38.19 -4.05
C ALA A 47 -2.64 39.17 -3.14
N ASP A 48 -3.07 40.43 -3.06
CA ASP A 48 -2.45 41.46 -2.20
C ASP A 48 -2.54 41.09 -0.71
N ASP A 49 -3.67 40.52 -0.27
CA ASP A 49 -3.82 40.02 1.10
C ASP A 49 -2.89 38.83 1.36
N PHE A 50 -2.80 37.89 0.40
CA PHE A 50 -1.90 36.76 0.53
C PHE A 50 -0.44 37.19 0.63
N VAL A 51 0.01 38.07 -0.27
CA VAL A 51 1.37 38.62 -0.30
C VAL A 51 1.70 39.37 1.00
N ALA A 52 0.76 40.15 1.53
CA ALA A 52 0.98 40.93 2.75
C ALA A 52 1.09 40.06 4.01
N ARG A 53 0.40 38.90 4.04
CA ARG A 53 0.25 38.08 5.25
C ARG A 53 1.07 36.79 5.25
N GLU A 54 1.58 36.34 4.12
CA GLU A 54 2.31 35.06 4.02
C GLU A 54 3.77 35.21 4.48
N PRO A 55 4.16 34.68 5.66
CA PRO A 55 5.50 34.91 6.21
C PRO A 55 6.60 34.23 5.38
N TYR A 56 6.27 33.12 4.70
CA TYR A 56 7.23 32.31 3.96
C TYR A 56 7.16 32.54 2.45
N LEU A 57 6.56 33.66 2.01
CA LEU A 57 6.29 33.97 0.61
C LEU A 57 7.52 33.80 -0.29
N ARG A 58 8.69 34.26 0.15
CA ARG A 58 9.93 34.16 -0.63
C ARG A 58 10.32 32.72 -0.96
N GLU A 59 10.14 31.80 -0.01
CA GLU A 59 10.46 30.38 -0.23
C GLU A 59 9.45 29.75 -1.19
N ILE A 60 8.17 30.13 -1.07
CA ILE A 60 7.08 29.66 -1.95
C ILE A 60 7.30 30.19 -3.37
N GLU A 61 7.55 31.49 -3.54
CA GLU A 61 7.74 32.13 -4.84
C GLU A 61 9.00 31.66 -5.57
N ALA A 62 10.06 31.31 -4.81
CA ALA A 62 11.26 30.72 -5.40
C ALA A 62 10.97 29.41 -6.13
N GLN A 63 9.95 28.66 -5.71
CA GLN A 63 9.57 27.38 -6.32
C GLN A 63 8.38 27.50 -7.29
N TRP A 64 7.38 28.29 -6.93
CA TRP A 64 6.09 28.33 -7.62
C TRP A 64 5.85 29.61 -8.43
N GLY A 65 6.84 30.50 -8.47
CA GLY A 65 6.72 31.82 -9.09
C GLY A 65 5.87 32.77 -8.24
N PRO A 66 5.63 34.01 -8.72
CA PRO A 66 4.94 35.04 -7.94
C PRO A 66 3.52 34.63 -7.53
N ALA A 67 3.10 35.04 -6.34
CA ALA A 67 1.72 34.89 -5.90
C ALA A 67 0.74 35.63 -6.86
N PRO A 68 -0.50 35.13 -7.06
CA PRO A 68 -1.14 33.99 -6.40
C PRO A 68 -0.80 32.61 -7.00
N GLY A 69 0.14 32.55 -7.95
CA GLY A 69 0.45 31.31 -8.68
C GLY A 69 -0.68 30.83 -9.59
N ARG A 70 -0.54 29.59 -10.08
CA ARG A 70 -1.46 28.97 -11.06
C ARG A 70 -2.46 27.98 -10.45
N HIS A 71 -2.11 27.37 -9.32
CA HIS A 71 -2.97 26.36 -8.70
C HIS A 71 -4.10 27.03 -7.92
N GLN A 72 -5.34 26.59 -8.18
CA GLN A 72 -6.55 27.10 -7.51
C GLN A 72 -6.60 28.64 -7.49
N SER A 73 -6.32 29.27 -8.62
CA SER A 73 -6.16 30.73 -8.71
C SER A 73 -6.82 31.26 -9.98
N ASP A 74 -7.37 32.48 -9.90
CA ASP A 74 -7.86 33.23 -11.07
C ASP A 74 -6.86 34.29 -11.57
N GLY A 75 -5.62 34.24 -11.07
CA GLY A 75 -4.56 35.21 -11.37
C GLY A 75 -4.61 36.48 -10.51
N SER A 76 -5.70 36.74 -9.79
CA SER A 76 -5.82 37.89 -8.87
C SER A 76 -6.23 37.49 -7.44
N GLY A 77 -6.44 36.20 -7.20
CA GLY A 77 -6.69 35.63 -5.88
C GLY A 77 -6.58 34.10 -5.89
N ILE A 78 -6.50 33.54 -4.70
CA ILE A 78 -6.38 32.11 -4.41
C ILE A 78 -7.73 31.61 -3.89
N PHE A 79 -8.20 30.47 -4.37
CA PHE A 79 -9.44 29.83 -3.94
C PHE A 79 -9.19 28.84 -2.81
N VAL A 80 -10.07 28.86 -1.82
CA VAL A 80 -10.19 27.83 -0.79
C VAL A 80 -11.42 27.00 -1.11
N LEU A 81 -11.21 25.70 -1.36
CA LEU A 81 -12.26 24.79 -1.77
C LEU A 81 -12.91 24.11 -0.56
N GLY A 82 -14.24 24.01 -0.54
CA GLY A 82 -15.01 23.40 0.53
C GLY A 82 -16.41 23.99 0.69
N ALA A 83 -17.08 23.68 1.80
CA ALA A 83 -18.34 24.28 2.19
C ALA A 83 -18.46 24.41 3.70
N GLN A 84 -19.18 25.45 4.16
CA GLN A 84 -19.41 25.74 5.57
C GLN A 84 -20.85 25.36 5.98
N PHE A 85 -20.98 24.72 7.14
CA PHE A 85 -22.23 24.22 7.72
C PHE A 85 -22.36 24.71 9.17
N GLY A 86 -22.68 25.99 9.37
CA GLY A 86 -22.61 26.63 10.69
C GLY A 86 -21.15 26.88 11.08
N ASN A 87 -20.72 26.40 12.26
CA ASN A 87 -19.34 26.51 12.74
C ASN A 87 -18.44 25.35 12.28
N VAL A 88 -18.88 24.54 11.32
CA VAL A 88 -18.07 23.45 10.75
C VAL A 88 -17.77 23.73 9.28
N PHE A 89 -16.49 23.80 8.94
CA PHE A 89 -16.02 23.89 7.56
C PHE A 89 -15.53 22.53 7.08
N VAL A 90 -16.04 22.06 5.94
CA VAL A 90 -15.56 20.86 5.25
C VAL A 90 -14.73 21.33 4.05
N GLY A 91 -13.42 21.32 4.21
CA GLY A 91 -12.45 21.74 3.19
C GLY A 91 -11.95 20.58 2.33
N VAL A 92 -11.63 20.88 1.07
CA VAL A 92 -10.90 19.97 0.17
C VAL A 92 -9.44 20.40 0.18
N GLN A 93 -8.57 19.57 0.73
CA GLN A 93 -7.14 19.86 0.83
C GLN A 93 -6.53 20.03 -0.58
N PRO A 94 -5.75 21.08 -0.83
CA PRO A 94 -4.99 21.20 -2.07
C PRO A 94 -3.97 20.07 -2.24
N VAL A 95 -3.66 19.73 -3.48
CA VAL A 95 -2.60 18.77 -3.84
C VAL A 95 -1.19 19.40 -3.70
N PHE A 96 -0.12 18.60 -3.80
CA PHE A 96 1.26 19.09 -3.65
C PHE A 96 1.67 20.10 -4.73
N GLY A 97 1.09 20.00 -5.92
CA GLY A 97 1.33 20.87 -7.07
C GLY A 97 2.20 20.26 -8.17
N TYR A 98 2.75 19.06 -7.96
CA TYR A 98 3.48 18.31 -8.99
C TYR A 98 2.56 17.42 -9.83
N GLU A 99 1.37 17.11 -9.30
CA GLU A 99 0.39 16.26 -9.94
C GLU A 99 -0.06 16.89 -11.28
N GLY A 100 0.14 16.16 -12.38
CA GLY A 100 -0.20 16.60 -13.73
C GLY A 100 0.90 17.38 -14.48
N ASP A 101 2.07 17.65 -13.86
CA ASP A 101 3.26 18.18 -14.55
C ASP A 101 4.37 17.11 -14.59
N PRO A 102 4.49 16.32 -15.68
CA PRO A 102 5.48 15.25 -15.79
C PRO A 102 6.94 15.75 -15.69
N MET A 103 7.23 16.96 -16.15
CA MET A 103 8.58 17.52 -16.04
C MET A 103 8.93 17.83 -14.59
N ARG A 104 7.99 18.37 -13.82
CA ARG A 104 8.16 18.58 -12.39
C ARG A 104 8.26 17.25 -11.62
N LEU A 105 7.44 16.26 -11.94
CA LEU A 105 7.50 14.92 -11.32
C LEU A 105 8.87 14.24 -11.47
N LEU A 106 9.54 14.43 -12.62
CA LEU A 106 10.82 13.79 -12.94
C LEU A 106 12.05 14.57 -12.44
N PHE A 107 11.98 15.90 -12.39
CA PHE A 107 13.16 16.75 -12.18
C PHE A 107 13.09 17.68 -10.97
N GLU A 108 11.92 17.85 -10.35
CA GLU A 108 11.77 18.83 -9.30
C GLU A 108 12.40 18.37 -7.98
N ARG A 109 13.23 19.25 -7.44
CA ARG A 109 13.83 19.16 -6.11
C ARG A 109 13.13 20.17 -5.21
N GLY A 110 11.81 20.02 -5.09
CA GLY A 110 10.96 21.00 -4.42
C GLY A 110 11.04 20.90 -2.91
N SER A 111 11.19 22.06 -2.25
CA SER A 111 11.33 22.19 -0.81
C SER A 111 10.21 23.00 -0.17
N ALA A 112 9.18 23.41 -0.91
CA ALA A 112 8.06 24.25 -0.46
C ALA A 112 6.70 23.86 -1.08
N PRO A 113 5.59 24.02 -0.34
CA PRO A 113 4.21 23.82 -0.81
C PRO A 113 3.77 24.93 -1.77
N THR A 114 2.67 24.70 -2.50
CA THR A 114 2.06 25.73 -3.37
C THR A 114 1.45 26.90 -2.59
N HIS A 115 1.21 28.01 -3.30
CA HIS A 115 0.41 29.15 -2.80
C HIS A 115 -0.97 28.69 -2.29
N ALA A 116 -1.66 27.82 -3.04
CA ALA A 116 -2.98 27.30 -2.63
C ALA A 116 -2.93 26.50 -1.33
N PHE A 117 -1.91 25.65 -1.17
CA PHE A 117 -1.78 24.81 0.02
C PHE A 117 -1.51 25.64 1.29
N THR A 118 -0.61 26.62 1.20
CA THR A 118 -0.32 27.54 2.32
C THR A 118 -1.52 28.41 2.67
N ALA A 119 -2.18 28.97 1.65
CA ALA A 119 -3.41 29.74 1.78
C ALA A 119 -4.54 28.94 2.46
N PHE A 120 -4.69 27.65 2.15
CA PHE A 120 -5.69 26.77 2.75
C PHE A 120 -5.52 26.63 4.26
N TYR A 121 -4.30 26.30 4.73
CA TYR A 121 -4.03 26.16 6.16
C TYR A 121 -4.10 27.48 6.92
N ARG A 122 -3.61 28.57 6.31
CA ARG A 122 -3.74 29.91 6.88
C ARG A 122 -5.22 30.32 7.00
N TYR A 123 -6.03 30.06 5.98
CA TYR A 123 -7.45 30.32 6.01
C TYR A 123 -8.13 29.59 7.16
N MET A 124 -7.87 28.29 7.32
CA MET A 124 -8.43 27.51 8.43
C MET A 124 -8.06 28.10 9.79
N ALA A 125 -6.80 28.46 9.99
CA ALA A 125 -6.32 28.96 11.27
C ALA A 125 -6.76 30.40 11.59
N GLN A 126 -6.78 31.30 10.59
CA GLN A 126 -6.89 32.75 10.83
C GLN A 126 -8.19 33.37 10.33
N ASP A 127 -8.68 32.94 9.17
CA ASP A 127 -9.83 33.58 8.52
C ASP A 127 -11.14 32.87 8.90
N PHE A 128 -11.15 31.53 8.86
CA PHE A 128 -12.21 30.72 9.44
C PHE A 128 -12.10 30.65 10.97
N GLY A 129 -10.87 30.68 11.51
CA GLY A 129 -10.61 30.66 12.95
C GLY A 129 -10.96 29.33 13.60
N ALA A 130 -10.53 28.21 13.02
CA ALA A 130 -10.77 26.89 13.56
C ALA A 130 -10.14 26.71 14.96
N ASP A 131 -10.91 26.16 15.90
CA ASP A 131 -10.39 25.74 17.21
C ASP A 131 -9.66 24.39 17.15
N VAL A 132 -10.01 23.56 16.16
CA VAL A 132 -9.48 22.21 15.94
C VAL A 132 -9.67 21.83 14.48
N VAL A 133 -8.70 21.10 13.91
CA VAL A 133 -8.85 20.47 12.59
C VAL A 133 -9.05 18.97 12.74
N LEU A 134 -10.00 18.43 11.98
CA LEU A 134 -10.21 17.00 11.81
C LEU A 134 -9.83 16.61 10.39
N HIS A 135 -8.75 15.84 10.23
CA HIS A 135 -8.40 15.26 8.95
C HIS A 135 -9.07 13.88 8.77
N PHE A 136 -9.52 13.62 7.54
CA PHE A 136 -10.08 12.35 7.08
C PHE A 136 -9.15 11.73 6.03
N GLY A 137 -8.96 10.42 6.08
CA GLY A 137 -8.14 9.67 5.12
C GLY A 137 -6.75 9.31 5.67
N MET A 138 -6.15 8.29 5.08
CA MET A 138 -4.88 7.72 5.58
C MET A 138 -3.63 8.36 4.96
N HIS A 139 -3.80 9.24 3.96
CA HIS A 139 -2.72 9.84 3.16
C HIS A 139 -2.90 11.37 3.07
N GLY A 140 -2.84 12.08 4.19
CA GLY A 140 -2.87 13.54 4.15
C GLY A 140 -1.62 14.08 3.46
N ALA A 141 -1.75 15.14 2.67
CA ALA A 141 -0.57 15.74 2.04
C ALA A 141 0.35 16.44 3.07
N LEU A 142 -0.19 16.88 4.21
CA LEU A 142 0.50 17.74 5.16
C LEU A 142 1.68 17.04 5.85
N GLU A 143 1.49 15.80 6.31
CA GLU A 143 2.52 15.04 7.00
C GLU A 143 3.72 14.69 6.11
N PHE A 144 3.51 14.58 4.79
CA PHE A 144 4.59 14.31 3.83
C PHE A 144 5.24 15.58 3.27
N MET A 145 4.81 16.78 3.70
CA MET A 145 5.43 18.03 3.25
C MET A 145 6.91 18.11 3.66
N PRO A 146 7.77 18.81 2.88
CA PRO A 146 9.21 18.83 3.11
C PRO A 146 9.60 19.28 4.52
N GLY A 147 10.53 18.54 5.14
CA GLY A 147 10.97 18.77 6.52
C GLY A 147 11.59 17.51 7.14
N LYS A 148 12.09 17.67 8.37
CA LYS A 148 12.73 16.59 9.13
C LYS A 148 11.76 15.42 9.38
N GLN A 149 12.31 14.21 9.50
CA GLN A 149 11.55 12.99 9.83
C GLN A 149 10.83 13.02 11.20
N THR A 150 11.40 13.68 12.20
CA THR A 150 10.85 13.83 13.56
C THR A 150 11.50 15.03 14.24
N GLY A 151 10.89 15.54 15.33
CA GLY A 151 11.40 16.71 16.05
C GLY A 151 11.44 17.93 15.14
N LEU A 152 10.28 18.27 14.57
CA LEU A 152 10.14 19.39 13.65
C LEU A 152 10.50 20.71 14.33
N GLY A 153 10.80 21.71 13.51
CA GLY A 153 10.95 23.08 13.96
C GLY A 153 10.68 24.06 12.82
N ALA A 154 10.97 25.34 13.05
CA ALA A 154 10.59 26.45 12.18
C ALA A 154 11.06 26.40 10.71
N GLY A 155 11.89 25.43 10.32
CA GLY A 155 12.27 25.16 8.93
C GLY A 155 11.44 24.07 8.24
N CYS A 156 10.49 23.43 8.93
CA CYS A 156 9.72 22.29 8.43
C CYS A 156 8.30 22.73 8.05
N TRP A 157 7.87 22.46 6.82
CA TRP A 157 6.55 22.86 6.36
C TRP A 157 5.37 22.26 7.13
N PRO A 158 5.39 20.97 7.53
CA PRO A 158 4.29 20.44 8.31
C PRO A 158 4.02 21.25 9.59
N ASP A 159 5.09 21.64 10.30
CA ASP A 159 5.07 22.47 11.52
C ASP A 159 4.63 23.90 11.24
N ARG A 160 5.16 24.53 10.17
CA ARG A 160 4.79 25.90 9.76
C ARG A 160 3.31 26.04 9.42
N LEU A 161 2.75 25.03 8.76
CA LEU A 161 1.41 25.07 8.18
C LEU A 161 0.33 24.72 9.22
N ILE A 162 0.53 23.67 10.02
CA ILE A 162 -0.42 23.32 11.09
C ILE A 162 -0.27 24.25 12.30
N ALA A 163 0.95 24.72 12.55
CA ALA A 163 1.32 25.55 13.69
C ALA A 163 0.80 24.97 15.02
N ASP A 164 0.03 25.76 15.77
CA ASP A 164 -0.54 25.42 17.07
C ASP A 164 -1.97 24.86 16.99
N LEU A 165 -2.53 24.68 15.78
CA LEU A 165 -3.88 24.18 15.60
C LEU A 165 -3.99 22.72 16.09
N PRO A 166 -4.84 22.42 17.08
CA PRO A 166 -5.08 21.05 17.51
C PRO A 166 -5.52 20.18 16.32
N ASN A 167 -4.79 19.08 16.10
CA ASN A 167 -4.99 18.22 14.95
C ASN A 167 -5.50 16.84 15.40
N VAL A 168 -6.78 16.57 15.10
CA VAL A 168 -7.39 15.25 15.26
C VAL A 168 -7.40 14.55 13.91
N TYR A 169 -7.10 13.25 13.91
CA TYR A 169 -6.99 12.49 12.66
C TYR A 169 -7.70 11.15 12.78
N LEU A 170 -8.63 10.88 11.88
CA LEU A 170 -9.22 9.54 11.73
C LEU A 170 -8.30 8.65 10.90
N TYR A 171 -7.90 7.52 11.46
CA TYR A 171 -7.06 6.52 10.78
C TYR A 171 -7.64 5.13 10.92
N ALA A 172 -7.46 4.30 9.89
CA ALA A 172 -7.77 2.89 10.01
C ALA A 172 -6.89 2.27 11.10
N ALA A 173 -7.52 1.43 11.92
CA ALA A 173 -6.86 0.71 13.00
C ALA A 173 -5.66 -0.11 12.50
N ASN A 174 -5.74 -0.63 11.27
CA ASN A 174 -4.69 -1.41 10.64
C ASN A 174 -3.58 -0.59 10.00
N ASN A 175 -3.53 0.75 10.07
CA ASN A 175 -2.43 1.54 9.51
C ASN A 175 -1.58 2.26 10.60
N PRO A 176 -0.81 1.49 11.41
CA PRO A 176 0.03 2.07 12.46
C PRO A 176 1.24 2.85 11.92
N SER A 177 1.66 2.59 10.69
CA SER A 177 2.88 3.20 10.14
C SER A 177 2.66 4.67 9.77
N GLU A 178 1.64 4.96 8.99
CA GLU A 178 1.34 6.32 8.54
C GLU A 178 0.79 7.18 9.68
N SER A 179 -0.04 6.59 10.54
CA SER A 179 -0.49 7.28 11.75
C SER A 179 0.66 7.69 12.68
N ALA A 180 1.74 6.89 12.76
CA ALA A 180 2.95 7.28 13.49
C ALA A 180 3.70 8.43 12.82
N LEU A 181 3.67 8.53 11.49
CA LEU A 181 4.22 9.67 10.75
C LEU A 181 3.42 10.94 11.04
N ALA A 182 2.09 10.88 10.92
CA ALA A 182 1.18 11.98 11.23
C ALA A 182 1.39 12.48 12.68
N LYS A 183 1.55 11.56 13.64
CA LYS A 183 1.91 11.91 15.02
C LYS A 183 3.20 12.70 15.15
N ARG A 184 4.27 12.25 14.48
CA ARG A 184 5.61 12.82 14.60
C ARG A 184 5.76 14.14 13.84
N ARG A 185 5.04 14.30 12.73
CA ARG A 185 5.22 15.43 11.80
C ARG A 185 4.12 16.49 11.90
N ILE A 186 2.93 16.18 12.37
CA ILE A 186 1.82 17.17 12.43
C ILE A 186 1.07 17.14 13.76
N GLY A 187 1.69 16.58 14.81
CA GLY A 187 1.14 16.58 16.17
C GLY A 187 -0.20 15.86 16.31
N ALA A 188 -0.54 14.94 15.40
CA ALA A 188 -1.89 14.39 15.30
C ALA A 188 -2.30 13.52 16.51
N THR A 189 -3.48 13.80 17.06
CA THR A 189 -4.21 12.88 17.93
C THR A 189 -5.01 11.94 17.07
N ILE A 190 -4.60 10.67 17.05
CA ILE A 190 -5.21 9.67 16.19
C ILE A 190 -6.46 9.13 16.87
N VAL A 191 -7.54 8.95 16.12
CA VAL A 191 -8.75 8.25 16.53
C VAL A 191 -8.95 7.11 15.55
N THR A 192 -8.82 5.87 16.03
CA THR A 192 -8.95 4.70 15.15
C THR A 192 -10.38 4.45 14.72
N TYR A 193 -10.56 3.95 13.50
CA TYR A 193 -11.79 3.34 13.03
C TYR A 193 -11.52 1.93 12.47
N LEU A 194 -12.55 1.09 12.38
CA LEU A 194 -12.47 -0.30 11.92
C LEU A 194 -12.24 -0.38 10.40
N THR A 195 -11.49 -1.37 9.92
CA THR A 195 -11.50 -1.67 8.49
C THR A 195 -12.85 -2.27 8.06
N PRO A 196 -13.21 -2.22 6.77
CA PRO A 196 -14.39 -2.93 6.27
C PRO A 196 -14.35 -4.40 6.70
N PRO A 197 -15.50 -5.00 7.06
CA PRO A 197 -15.54 -6.40 7.48
C PRO A 197 -15.02 -7.29 6.35
N VAL A 198 -14.31 -8.36 6.71
CA VAL A 198 -13.82 -9.35 5.74
C VAL A 198 -14.69 -10.59 5.73
N THR A 199 -14.81 -11.19 4.55
CA THR A 199 -15.62 -12.38 4.31
C THR A 199 -14.92 -13.32 3.33
N LYS A 200 -15.32 -14.59 3.29
CA LYS A 200 -14.85 -15.51 2.25
C LYS A 200 -15.38 -15.09 0.88
N ALA A 201 -14.50 -15.10 -0.12
CA ALA A 201 -14.82 -14.68 -1.49
C ALA A 201 -15.90 -15.57 -2.11
N GLY A 202 -15.90 -16.86 -1.78
CA GLY A 202 -16.81 -17.82 -2.42
C GLY A 202 -16.46 -18.05 -3.89
N LEU A 203 -17.33 -18.77 -4.59
CA LEU A 203 -17.23 -19.01 -6.04
C LEU A 203 -18.48 -18.49 -6.74
N TYR A 204 -18.36 -18.18 -8.02
CA TYR A 204 -19.44 -17.60 -8.83
C TYR A 204 -19.37 -18.10 -10.27
N LYS A 205 -20.51 -18.06 -10.98
CA LYS A 205 -20.62 -18.43 -12.40
C LYS A 205 -19.91 -19.76 -12.70
N GLY A 206 -19.11 -19.85 -13.76
CA GLY A 206 -18.43 -21.07 -14.18
C GLY A 206 -17.49 -21.69 -13.13
N LEU A 207 -17.01 -20.94 -12.12
CA LEU A 207 -16.22 -21.52 -11.03
C LEU A 207 -17.05 -22.49 -10.17
N LEU A 208 -18.36 -22.24 -10.01
CA LEU A 208 -19.27 -23.15 -9.31
C LEU A 208 -19.49 -24.43 -10.12
N ASP A 209 -19.66 -24.28 -11.44
CA ASP A 209 -19.85 -25.41 -12.36
C ASP A 209 -18.61 -26.30 -12.40
N LEU A 210 -17.41 -25.69 -12.47
CA LEU A 210 -16.14 -26.40 -12.39
C LEU A 210 -15.97 -27.14 -11.06
N LYS A 211 -16.32 -26.51 -9.93
CA LYS A 211 -16.31 -27.16 -8.61
C LYS A 211 -17.26 -28.35 -8.56
N ALA A 212 -18.44 -28.27 -9.18
CA ALA A 212 -19.39 -29.38 -9.25
C ALA A 212 -18.81 -30.57 -10.04
N SER A 213 -18.19 -30.30 -11.20
CA SER A 213 -17.50 -31.33 -12.00
C SER A 213 -16.34 -31.97 -11.26
N LEU A 214 -15.53 -31.19 -10.55
CA LEU A 214 -14.42 -31.71 -9.73
C LEU A 214 -14.90 -32.52 -8.53
N ASN A 215 -16.00 -32.13 -7.89
CA ASN A 215 -16.63 -32.94 -6.85
C ASN A 215 -17.08 -34.31 -7.39
N ARG A 216 -17.68 -34.33 -8.58
CA ARG A 216 -18.02 -35.58 -9.26
C ARG A 216 -16.78 -36.43 -9.51
N TRP A 217 -15.71 -35.83 -10.04
CA TRP A 217 -14.43 -36.51 -10.29
C TRP A 217 -13.85 -37.16 -9.04
N ARG A 218 -13.81 -36.43 -7.92
CA ARG A 218 -13.31 -36.93 -6.63
C ARG A 218 -14.18 -38.03 -6.03
N GLY A 219 -15.46 -38.11 -6.41
CA GLY A 219 -16.39 -39.16 -6.01
C GLY A 219 -16.33 -40.43 -6.87
N LEU A 220 -15.57 -40.44 -7.97
CA LEU A 220 -15.49 -41.59 -8.88
C LEU A 220 -14.74 -42.77 -8.26
N PRO A 221 -15.22 -44.01 -8.46
CA PRO A 221 -14.45 -45.20 -8.13
C PRO A 221 -13.26 -45.36 -9.09
N PRO A 222 -12.15 -45.99 -8.66
CA PRO A 222 -11.03 -46.31 -9.54
C PRO A 222 -11.49 -47.12 -10.76
N GLY A 223 -11.13 -46.68 -11.96
CA GLY A 223 -11.48 -47.37 -13.22
C GLY A 223 -12.89 -47.07 -13.76
N ALA A 224 -13.58 -46.04 -13.27
CA ALA A 224 -14.87 -45.62 -13.80
C ALA A 224 -14.80 -45.31 -15.31
N HIS A 225 -15.73 -45.87 -16.10
CA HIS A 225 -15.77 -45.66 -17.55
C HIS A 225 -15.96 -44.19 -17.94
N GLU A 226 -16.62 -43.39 -17.10
CA GLU A 226 -16.86 -41.96 -17.34
C GLU A 226 -15.68 -41.04 -16.97
N ALA A 227 -14.56 -41.59 -16.46
CA ALA A 227 -13.43 -40.77 -16.04
C ALA A 227 -12.84 -39.95 -17.20
N LEU A 228 -12.62 -40.56 -18.37
CA LEU A 228 -12.02 -39.84 -19.50
C LEU A 228 -12.90 -38.68 -19.97
N ASP A 229 -14.20 -38.91 -20.13
CA ASP A 229 -15.15 -37.87 -20.57
C ASP A 229 -15.26 -36.75 -19.52
N LEU A 230 -15.24 -37.10 -18.23
CA LEU A 230 -15.28 -36.11 -17.16
C LEU A 230 -14.00 -35.28 -17.09
N ALA A 231 -12.83 -35.90 -17.31
CA ALA A 231 -11.56 -35.18 -17.40
C ALA A 231 -11.56 -34.17 -18.57
N LEU A 232 -12.07 -34.57 -19.74
CA LEU A 232 -12.20 -33.68 -20.89
C LEU A 232 -13.17 -32.52 -20.61
N LEU A 233 -14.31 -32.79 -19.97
CA LEU A 233 -15.24 -31.75 -19.55
C LEU A 233 -14.59 -30.77 -18.58
N ILE A 234 -13.89 -31.28 -17.56
CA ILE A 234 -13.20 -30.44 -16.57
C ILE A 234 -12.12 -29.60 -17.24
N GLN A 235 -11.36 -30.16 -18.18
CA GLN A 235 -10.37 -29.40 -18.95
C GLN A 235 -11.00 -28.30 -19.79
N ALA A 236 -12.13 -28.59 -20.47
CA ALA A 236 -12.86 -27.59 -21.24
C ALA A 236 -13.37 -26.45 -20.34
N GLN A 237 -14.03 -26.79 -19.23
CA GLN A 237 -14.52 -25.80 -18.24
C GLN A 237 -13.38 -24.97 -17.65
N ALA A 238 -12.25 -25.60 -17.29
CA ALA A 238 -11.09 -24.90 -16.75
C ALA A 238 -10.43 -23.99 -17.80
N SER A 239 -10.43 -24.39 -19.07
CA SER A 239 -9.90 -23.57 -20.16
C SER A 239 -10.78 -22.36 -20.46
N GLU A 240 -12.10 -22.48 -20.38
CA GLU A 240 -13.03 -21.34 -20.52
C GLU A 240 -12.85 -20.30 -19.40
N LEU A 241 -12.25 -20.70 -18.27
CA LEU A 241 -11.98 -19.85 -17.11
C LEU A 241 -10.53 -19.38 -17.03
N ASP A 242 -9.74 -19.58 -18.09
CA ASP A 242 -8.31 -19.26 -18.17
C ASP A 242 -7.47 -19.90 -17.04
N LEU A 243 -7.85 -21.12 -16.60
CA LEU A 243 -7.14 -21.87 -15.57
C LEU A 243 -6.18 -22.92 -16.15
N CYS A 244 -6.37 -23.31 -17.41
CA CYS A 244 -5.49 -24.20 -18.15
C CYS A 244 -5.64 -24.00 -19.66
N ALA A 245 -4.77 -24.64 -20.44
CA ALA A 245 -4.95 -24.72 -21.89
C ALA A 245 -5.98 -25.79 -22.26
N ALA A 246 -6.76 -25.52 -23.33
CA ALA A 246 -7.69 -26.49 -23.92
C ALA A 246 -6.96 -27.69 -24.54
N GLU A 247 -5.77 -27.47 -25.10
CA GLU A 247 -4.95 -28.49 -25.74
C GLU A 247 -3.47 -28.35 -25.33
N PRO A 248 -2.70 -29.46 -25.30
CA PRO A 248 -3.14 -30.84 -25.52
C PRO A 248 -4.00 -31.38 -24.36
N VAL A 249 -4.73 -32.47 -24.61
CA VAL A 249 -5.44 -33.20 -23.55
C VAL A 249 -4.45 -33.62 -22.45
N TRP A 250 -4.87 -33.50 -21.19
CA TRP A 250 -3.99 -33.83 -20.07
C TRP A 250 -3.49 -35.26 -20.12
N ALA A 251 -2.16 -35.41 -20.08
CA ALA A 251 -1.52 -36.71 -19.93
C ALA A 251 -1.73 -37.30 -18.52
N ASP A 252 -1.84 -36.45 -17.51
CA ASP A 252 -2.20 -36.80 -16.13
C ASP A 252 -3.41 -35.99 -15.65
N PRO A 253 -4.64 -36.45 -15.96
CA PRO A 253 -5.85 -35.80 -15.49
C PRO A 253 -5.98 -35.77 -13.96
N ALA A 254 -5.44 -36.77 -13.25
CA ALA A 254 -5.54 -36.83 -11.80
C ALA A 254 -4.72 -35.71 -11.14
N GLY A 255 -3.48 -35.50 -11.58
CA GLY A 255 -2.65 -34.39 -11.13
C GLY A 255 -3.24 -33.02 -11.49
N ALA A 256 -3.74 -32.87 -12.72
CA ALA A 256 -4.33 -31.61 -13.18
C ALA A 256 -5.61 -31.22 -12.40
N THR A 257 -6.53 -32.17 -12.21
CA THR A 257 -7.76 -31.96 -11.44
C THR A 257 -7.50 -31.68 -9.96
N ASP A 258 -6.49 -32.31 -9.36
CA ASP A 258 -6.08 -32.05 -7.98
C ASP A 258 -5.46 -30.66 -7.81
N ALA A 259 -4.69 -30.19 -8.80
CA ALA A 259 -4.19 -28.81 -8.83
C ALA A 259 -5.34 -27.79 -8.96
N LEU A 260 -6.29 -28.03 -9.86
CA LEU A 260 -7.48 -27.17 -10.01
C LEU A 260 -8.32 -27.13 -8.74
N TRP A 261 -8.49 -28.27 -8.07
CA TRP A 261 -9.21 -28.36 -6.81
C TRP A 261 -8.57 -27.50 -5.71
N ARG A 262 -7.24 -27.56 -5.56
CA ARG A 262 -6.51 -26.68 -4.64
C ARG A 262 -6.70 -25.19 -4.96
N ASN A 263 -6.63 -24.83 -6.24
CA ASN A 263 -6.82 -23.45 -6.68
C ASN A 263 -8.26 -22.95 -6.37
N LEU A 264 -9.28 -23.78 -6.59
CA LEU A 264 -10.67 -23.44 -6.29
C LEU A 264 -10.94 -23.29 -4.80
N ILE A 265 -10.39 -24.16 -3.96
CA ILE A 265 -10.49 -23.99 -2.50
C ILE A 265 -9.83 -22.67 -2.09
N GLU A 266 -8.65 -22.37 -2.65
CA GLU A 266 -7.97 -21.11 -2.38
C GLU A 266 -8.80 -19.90 -2.80
N TYR A 267 -9.44 -19.92 -3.97
CA TYR A 267 -10.34 -18.85 -4.40
C TYR A 267 -11.55 -18.72 -3.47
N GLU A 268 -12.19 -19.83 -3.15
CA GLU A 268 -13.40 -19.84 -2.33
C GLU A 268 -13.13 -19.34 -0.90
N ASP A 269 -12.04 -19.82 -0.30
CA ASP A 269 -11.68 -19.48 1.08
C ASP A 269 -10.94 -18.15 1.20
N SER A 270 -10.48 -17.54 0.11
CA SER A 270 -9.78 -16.24 0.15
C SER A 270 -10.64 -15.20 0.85
N LEU A 271 -10.03 -14.45 1.78
CA LEU A 271 -10.72 -13.39 2.49
C LEU A 271 -10.68 -12.09 1.67
N ILE A 272 -11.81 -11.40 1.58
CA ILE A 272 -11.99 -10.15 0.86
C ILE A 272 -12.72 -9.13 1.73
N PRO A 273 -12.38 -7.83 1.65
CA PRO A 273 -13.17 -6.79 2.32
C PRO A 273 -14.54 -6.63 1.64
N LEU A 274 -15.58 -6.43 2.44
CA LEU A 274 -16.95 -6.21 1.98
C LEU A 274 -17.32 -4.74 2.15
N GLY A 275 -17.40 -4.01 1.03
CA GLY A 275 -17.84 -2.62 1.04
C GLY A 275 -16.81 -1.64 1.64
N LEU A 276 -17.31 -0.54 2.18
CA LEU A 276 -16.51 0.52 2.81
C LEU A 276 -16.95 0.72 4.26
N HIS A 277 -16.00 1.10 5.13
CA HIS A 277 -16.32 1.44 6.52
C HIS A 277 -17.05 2.78 6.61
N ILE A 278 -18.02 2.87 7.51
CA ILE A 278 -18.70 4.12 7.85
C ILE A 278 -18.41 4.41 9.32
N VAL A 279 -17.69 5.50 9.60
CA VAL A 279 -17.33 5.89 10.97
C VAL A 279 -18.58 6.03 11.83
N GLY A 280 -18.60 5.32 12.95
CA GLY A 280 -19.72 5.29 13.89
C GLY A 280 -20.87 4.34 13.51
N ALA A 281 -20.70 3.53 12.48
CA ALA A 281 -21.64 2.45 12.14
C ALA A 281 -20.99 1.09 12.43
N PRO A 282 -21.37 0.41 13.53
CA PRO A 282 -20.87 -0.92 13.84
C PRO A 282 -21.29 -1.93 12.75
N PRO A 283 -20.45 -2.94 12.44
CA PRO A 283 -20.82 -4.02 11.53
C PRO A 283 -22.06 -4.76 12.02
N ASP A 284 -22.88 -5.24 11.09
CA ASP A 284 -24.10 -5.97 11.43
C ASP A 284 -23.82 -7.37 12.00
N ALA A 285 -24.85 -8.10 12.43
CA ALA A 285 -24.67 -9.40 13.07
C ALA A 285 -24.08 -10.47 12.14
N VAL A 286 -24.33 -10.39 10.83
CA VAL A 286 -23.81 -11.32 9.84
C VAL A 286 -22.35 -10.98 9.55
N GLU A 287 -22.06 -9.71 9.30
CA GLU A 287 -20.69 -9.21 9.07
C GLU A 287 -19.77 -9.54 10.25
N ARG A 288 -20.23 -9.32 11.49
CA ARG A 288 -19.48 -9.70 12.69
C ARG A 288 -19.25 -11.20 12.78
N ALA A 289 -20.26 -12.02 12.48
CA ALA A 289 -20.11 -13.47 12.54
C ALA A 289 -19.06 -13.98 11.53
N GLU A 290 -19.05 -13.43 10.31
CA GLU A 290 -18.05 -13.76 9.30
C GLU A 290 -16.64 -13.31 9.71
N LEU A 291 -16.51 -12.11 10.27
CA LEU A 291 -15.25 -11.60 10.78
C LEU A 291 -14.71 -12.44 11.94
N ILE A 292 -15.57 -12.84 12.88
CA ILE A 292 -15.20 -13.73 13.99
C ILE A 292 -14.79 -15.11 13.48
N ALA A 293 -15.46 -15.63 12.44
CA ALA A 293 -15.06 -16.88 11.80
C ALA A 293 -13.67 -16.76 11.17
N ALA A 294 -13.38 -15.66 10.47
CA ALA A 294 -12.05 -15.38 9.91
C ALA A 294 -10.98 -15.25 11.02
N MET A 295 -11.29 -14.58 12.13
CA MET A 295 -10.39 -14.50 13.29
C MET A 295 -10.11 -15.87 13.90
N ALA A 296 -11.10 -16.76 13.94
CA ALA A 296 -10.96 -18.11 14.50
C ALA A 296 -10.05 -19.03 13.66
N GLU A 297 -9.83 -18.71 12.38
CA GLU A 297 -8.89 -19.43 11.50
C GLU A 297 -7.44 -18.99 11.72
N VAL A 298 -7.18 -17.91 12.45
CA VAL A 298 -5.82 -17.44 12.77
C VAL A 298 -5.27 -18.23 13.95
N GLU A 299 -4.00 -18.65 13.85
CA GLU A 299 -3.32 -19.39 14.91
C GLU A 299 -3.30 -18.58 16.23
N GLY A 300 -3.69 -19.24 17.33
CA GLY A 300 -3.69 -18.62 18.67
C GLY A 300 -4.98 -17.91 19.06
N ALA A 301 -6.02 -17.92 18.22
CA ALA A 301 -7.33 -17.35 18.57
C ALA A 301 -8.04 -18.18 19.66
N ASP A 302 -8.22 -17.62 20.86
CA ASP A 302 -8.95 -18.27 21.95
C ASP A 302 -10.43 -17.84 22.01
N PRO A 303 -11.36 -18.71 22.48
CA PRO A 303 -12.79 -18.41 22.51
C PRO A 303 -13.18 -17.17 23.34
N LEU A 304 -12.43 -16.82 24.38
CA LEU A 304 -12.73 -15.65 25.21
C LEU A 304 -12.38 -14.36 24.47
N THR A 305 -11.24 -14.35 23.76
CA THR A 305 -10.85 -13.23 22.90
C THR A 305 -11.85 -13.02 21.78
N LEU A 306 -12.30 -14.09 21.10
CA LEU A 306 -13.32 -14.00 20.05
C LEU A 306 -14.65 -13.44 20.58
N LYS A 307 -15.14 -13.97 21.71
CA LYS A 307 -16.37 -13.46 22.35
C LYS A 307 -16.26 -11.99 22.77
N ARG A 308 -15.10 -11.57 23.24
CA ARG A 308 -14.84 -10.16 23.58
C ARG A 308 -14.82 -9.28 22.33
N ALA A 309 -14.18 -9.74 21.26
CA ALA A 309 -14.12 -9.01 20.00
C ALA A 309 -15.52 -8.78 19.43
N ASP A 310 -16.36 -9.83 19.35
CA ASP A 310 -17.74 -9.71 18.87
C ASP A 310 -18.54 -8.67 19.67
N LYS A 311 -18.44 -8.72 21.01
CA LYS A 311 -19.10 -7.73 21.86
C LYS A 311 -18.64 -6.31 21.57
N LEU A 312 -17.33 -6.08 21.46
CA LEU A 312 -16.77 -4.75 21.23
C LEU A 312 -17.06 -4.21 19.82
N MET A 313 -17.23 -5.09 18.84
CA MET A 313 -17.62 -4.70 17.46
C MET A 313 -19.12 -4.43 17.32
N ALA A 314 -19.94 -4.83 18.28
CA ALA A 314 -21.39 -4.60 18.24
C ALA A 314 -21.79 -3.18 18.69
N GLU A 315 -20.85 -2.39 19.23
CA GLU A 315 -21.09 -1.06 19.81
C GLU A 315 -20.29 0.03 19.07
N ASP A 316 -20.84 1.25 18.99
CA ASP A 316 -20.10 2.41 18.45
C ASP A 316 -19.16 2.99 19.51
N HIS A 317 -17.86 2.84 19.27
CA HIS A 317 -16.80 3.45 20.07
C HIS A 317 -16.06 4.58 19.34
N GLU A 318 -16.27 4.72 18.04
CA GLU A 318 -15.54 5.63 17.15
C GLU A 318 -16.07 7.04 17.28
N THR A 319 -17.39 7.22 17.21
CA THR A 319 -18.02 8.54 17.35
C THR A 319 -17.73 9.14 18.72
N PRO A 320 -17.91 8.42 19.85
CA PRO A 320 -17.57 8.96 21.17
C PRO A 320 -16.08 9.28 21.31
N GLY A 321 -15.19 8.43 20.75
CA GLY A 321 -13.75 8.68 20.75
C GLY A 321 -13.37 9.95 19.97
N LEU A 322 -14.01 10.16 18.82
CA LEU A 322 -13.81 11.33 17.97
C LEU A 322 -14.30 12.61 18.64
N LEU A 323 -15.54 12.64 19.13
CA LEU A 323 -16.10 13.81 19.82
C LEU A 323 -15.26 14.17 21.06
N ARG A 324 -14.82 13.18 21.82
CA ARG A 324 -13.92 13.36 22.96
C ARG A 324 -12.59 13.99 22.54
N ALA A 325 -12.05 13.66 21.38
CA ALA A 325 -10.81 14.23 20.87
C ALA A 325 -11.00 15.71 20.47
N LEU A 326 -12.12 16.02 19.82
CA LEU A 326 -12.50 17.39 19.46
C LEU A 326 -12.70 18.29 20.70
N GLU A 327 -13.13 17.72 21.83
CA GLU A 327 -13.21 18.40 23.12
C GLU A 327 -11.86 18.58 23.85
N GLY A 328 -10.74 18.20 23.23
CA GLY A 328 -9.40 18.29 23.84
C GLY A 328 -9.18 17.33 25.02
N ARG A 329 -9.94 16.23 25.10
CA ARG A 329 -9.82 15.26 26.19
C ARG A 329 -8.84 14.14 25.85
N PHE A 330 -8.26 13.53 26.88
CA PHE A 330 -7.34 12.40 26.73
C PHE A 330 -8.00 11.20 26.05
N ILE A 331 -7.42 10.73 24.94
CA ILE A 331 -7.81 9.52 24.21
C ILE A 331 -6.88 8.36 24.59
N ARG A 332 -7.47 7.24 25.00
CA ARG A 332 -6.70 6.07 25.47
C ARG A 332 -5.87 5.48 24.33
N PRO A 333 -4.59 5.14 24.58
CA PRO A 333 -3.73 4.55 23.56
C PRO A 333 -4.14 3.11 23.21
N VAL A 334 -3.78 2.68 21.99
CA VAL A 334 -3.94 1.30 21.51
C VAL A 334 -2.82 0.93 20.53
N PRO A 335 -2.26 -0.30 20.57
CA PRO A 335 -1.36 -0.76 19.52
C PRO A 335 -2.13 -0.96 18.21
N GLY A 336 -1.55 -0.50 17.10
CA GLY A 336 -2.12 -0.76 15.78
C GLY A 336 -1.69 -2.10 15.20
N GLY A 337 -2.48 -2.61 14.27
CA GLY A 337 -2.26 -3.93 13.70
C GLY A 337 -3.46 -4.42 12.90
N ASP A 338 -3.30 -5.57 12.28
CA ASP A 338 -4.38 -6.27 11.59
C ASP A 338 -5.35 -6.87 12.62
N LEU A 339 -6.66 -6.67 12.45
CA LEU A 339 -7.66 -7.12 13.42
C LEU A 339 -7.66 -8.65 13.60
N LEU A 340 -7.39 -9.40 12.53
CA LEU A 340 -7.37 -10.86 12.55
C LEU A 340 -6.23 -11.39 13.43
N ARG A 341 -5.09 -10.70 13.44
CA ARG A 341 -3.89 -11.08 14.23
C ARG A 341 -3.81 -10.36 15.57
N SER A 342 -4.42 -9.18 15.68
CA SER A 342 -4.31 -8.28 16.84
C SER A 342 -5.67 -7.82 17.37
N PRO A 343 -6.50 -8.71 17.94
CA PRO A 343 -7.82 -8.35 18.49
C PRO A 343 -7.79 -7.30 19.60
N GLN A 344 -6.64 -7.10 20.25
CA GLN A 344 -6.41 -6.05 21.26
C GLN A 344 -6.63 -4.63 20.74
N ILE A 345 -6.69 -4.46 19.42
CA ILE A 345 -7.04 -3.19 18.79
C ILE A 345 -8.47 -2.74 19.09
N LEU A 346 -9.34 -3.67 19.48
CA LEU A 346 -10.71 -3.37 19.90
C LEU A 346 -10.81 -2.93 21.38
N PRO A 347 -11.68 -1.95 21.69
CA PRO A 347 -12.52 -1.21 20.74
C PRO A 347 -11.72 -0.19 19.93
N THR A 348 -12.23 0.19 18.75
CA THR A 348 -11.75 1.36 18.00
C THR A 348 -12.14 2.67 18.72
N GLY A 349 -11.90 3.83 18.13
CA GLY A 349 -12.06 5.13 18.80
C GLY A 349 -10.92 5.46 19.77
N ARG A 350 -9.74 4.88 19.56
CA ARG A 350 -8.56 4.99 20.45
C ARG A 350 -7.35 5.59 19.74
N ASN A 351 -6.36 5.99 20.53
CA ASN A 351 -5.17 6.67 20.05
C ASN A 351 -4.08 5.68 19.63
N LEU A 352 -3.95 5.49 18.32
CA LEU A 352 -3.06 4.47 17.75
C LEU A 352 -1.59 4.72 18.08
N HIS A 353 -0.84 3.68 18.45
CA HIS A 353 0.62 3.71 18.51
C HIS A 353 1.20 2.50 17.78
N ALA A 354 2.45 2.63 17.36
CA ALA A 354 3.07 1.66 16.46
C ALA A 354 3.79 0.54 17.23
N PHE A 355 5.05 0.74 17.67
CA PHE A 355 5.90 -0.33 18.20
C PHE A 355 7.03 0.21 19.10
N ASP A 356 7.75 -0.69 19.79
CA ASP A 356 9.03 -0.39 20.44
C ASP A 356 10.20 -0.69 19.47
N PRO A 357 10.92 0.33 18.97
CA PRO A 357 12.00 0.13 18.00
C PRO A 357 13.20 -0.64 18.55
N PHE A 358 13.34 -0.81 19.87
CA PHE A 358 14.45 -1.58 20.45
C PHE A 358 14.17 -3.08 20.52
N ARG A 359 12.92 -3.51 20.30
CA ARG A 359 12.47 -4.90 20.46
C ARG A 359 12.15 -5.61 19.14
N MET A 360 12.26 -4.91 18.01
CA MET A 360 12.00 -5.44 16.68
C MET A 360 13.31 -5.78 15.94
N PRO A 361 13.44 -6.96 15.30
CA PRO A 361 12.45 -8.04 15.20
C PRO A 361 12.31 -8.86 16.49
N THR A 362 11.11 -9.39 16.76
CA THR A 362 10.88 -10.30 17.90
C THR A 362 11.39 -11.72 17.61
N VAL A 363 11.51 -12.56 18.65
CA VAL A 363 11.92 -13.97 18.50
C VAL A 363 10.95 -14.76 17.62
N PHE A 364 9.65 -14.45 17.70
CA PHE A 364 8.65 -15.06 16.83
C PHE A 364 8.87 -14.65 15.37
N ALA A 365 9.01 -13.34 15.11
CA ALA A 365 9.29 -12.80 13.79
C ALA A 365 10.58 -13.37 13.18
N LEU A 366 11.61 -13.65 13.98
CA LEU A 366 12.85 -14.29 13.50
C LEU A 366 12.64 -15.72 12.99
N ARG A 367 11.81 -16.51 13.70
CA ARG A 367 11.49 -17.88 13.29
C ARG A 367 10.63 -17.89 12.04
N ASP A 368 9.59 -17.06 12.04
CA ASP A 368 8.70 -16.92 10.89
C ASP A 368 9.46 -16.38 9.67
N GLY A 369 10.20 -15.28 9.80
CA GLY A 369 11.00 -14.72 8.70
C GLY A 369 12.00 -15.72 8.10
N ALA A 370 12.59 -16.61 8.91
CA ALA A 370 13.42 -17.71 8.41
C ALA A 370 12.62 -18.74 7.59
N ALA A 371 11.43 -19.12 8.07
CA ALA A 371 10.53 -20.00 7.33
C ALA A 371 10.06 -19.35 6.01
N GLN A 372 9.77 -18.04 6.01
CA GLN A 372 9.35 -17.31 4.80
C GLN A 372 10.49 -17.16 3.79
N ALA A 373 11.73 -16.97 4.26
CA ALA A 373 12.92 -16.99 3.41
C ALA A 373 13.08 -18.36 2.73
N GLN A 374 12.87 -19.43 3.48
CA GLN A 374 12.93 -20.80 2.96
C GLN A 374 11.83 -21.07 1.93
N ARG A 375 10.58 -20.67 2.20
CA ARG A 375 9.46 -20.78 1.24
C ARG A 375 9.72 -20.05 -0.07
N LEU A 376 10.36 -18.87 -0.01
CA LEU A 376 10.77 -18.14 -1.21
C LEU A 376 11.80 -18.94 -2.03
N ILE A 377 12.83 -19.47 -1.37
CA ILE A 377 13.86 -20.30 -2.02
C ILE A 377 13.24 -21.56 -2.65
N GLU A 378 12.35 -22.24 -1.94
CA GLU A 378 11.65 -23.44 -2.43
C GLU A 378 10.72 -23.11 -3.60
N CYS A 379 9.98 -22.00 -3.53
CA CYS A 379 9.14 -21.53 -4.64
C CYS A 379 9.98 -21.25 -5.90
N HIS A 380 11.16 -20.64 -5.74
CA HIS A 380 12.06 -20.36 -6.84
C HIS A 380 12.67 -21.65 -7.43
N THR A 381 13.22 -22.52 -6.58
CA THR A 381 13.92 -23.73 -7.02
C THR A 381 12.98 -24.82 -7.55
N SER A 382 11.77 -24.95 -7.01
CA SER A 382 10.75 -25.88 -7.54
C SER A 382 10.30 -25.56 -8.97
N LYS A 383 10.54 -24.33 -9.45
CA LYS A 383 10.31 -23.91 -10.84
C LYS A 383 11.52 -24.18 -11.74
N GLY A 384 12.51 -24.95 -11.27
CA GLY A 384 13.67 -25.40 -12.05
C GLY A 384 14.86 -24.44 -12.06
N ALA A 385 14.83 -23.39 -11.23
CA ALA A 385 15.95 -22.46 -11.07
C ALA A 385 16.93 -22.92 -9.99
N ASP A 386 18.18 -22.45 -10.08
CA ASP A 386 19.18 -22.65 -9.04
C ASP A 386 18.87 -21.78 -7.80
N LEU A 387 19.66 -21.97 -6.73
CA LEU A 387 19.60 -21.08 -5.57
C LEU A 387 19.90 -19.64 -6.02
N PRO A 388 19.03 -18.66 -5.72
CA PRO A 388 19.23 -17.31 -6.24
C PRO A 388 20.46 -16.67 -5.58
N ARG A 389 21.31 -16.07 -6.41
CA ARG A 389 22.55 -15.42 -5.95
C ARG A 389 22.28 -14.02 -5.40
N SER A 390 21.28 -13.34 -5.95
CA SER A 390 20.89 -11.98 -5.56
C SER A 390 19.38 -11.78 -5.64
N ILE A 391 18.79 -11.17 -4.61
CA ILE A 391 17.36 -10.90 -4.47
C ILE A 391 17.13 -9.39 -4.29
N ALA A 392 16.22 -8.81 -5.06
CA ALA A 392 15.66 -7.49 -4.76
C ALA A 392 14.49 -7.63 -3.79
N LEU A 393 14.59 -7.04 -2.60
CA LEU A 393 13.59 -7.14 -1.54
C LEU A 393 13.00 -5.77 -1.21
N VAL A 394 11.68 -5.62 -1.27
CA VAL A 394 11.00 -4.39 -0.85
C VAL A 394 10.54 -4.51 0.60
N LEU A 395 10.86 -3.52 1.43
CA LEU A 395 10.51 -3.48 2.85
C LEU A 395 9.64 -2.26 3.17
N TRP A 396 8.45 -2.52 3.73
CA TRP A 396 7.50 -1.50 4.15
C TRP A 396 7.47 -1.31 5.66
N GLY A 397 7.08 -0.13 6.11
CA GLY A 397 6.91 0.11 7.55
C GLY A 397 5.72 -0.67 8.09
N ALA A 398 4.61 -0.70 7.35
CA ALA A 398 3.34 -1.23 7.81
C ALA A 398 3.38 -2.75 8.10
N ASP A 399 3.84 -3.55 7.14
CA ASP A 399 3.95 -5.01 7.29
C ASP A 399 4.92 -5.41 8.41
N ASN A 400 6.06 -4.71 8.55
CA ASN A 400 6.99 -4.92 9.65
C ASN A 400 6.39 -4.57 11.01
N ILE A 401 5.59 -3.51 11.11
CA ILE A 401 4.93 -3.16 12.38
C ILE A 401 3.83 -4.17 12.72
N LYS A 402 3.06 -4.62 11.73
CA LYS A 402 1.99 -5.63 11.91
C LYS A 402 2.51 -7.03 12.26
N SER A 403 3.75 -7.34 11.88
CA SER A 403 4.37 -8.66 12.06
C SER A 403 5.56 -8.67 13.02
N ASP A 404 5.74 -7.59 13.79
CA ASP A 404 6.86 -7.43 14.72
C ASP A 404 8.25 -7.65 14.09
N GLY A 405 8.40 -7.28 12.82
CA GLY A 405 9.64 -7.34 12.04
C GLY A 405 9.85 -8.59 11.20
N GLY A 406 8.78 -9.29 10.80
CA GLY A 406 8.85 -10.50 9.95
C GLY A 406 9.65 -10.30 8.65
N PRO A 407 9.33 -9.29 7.81
CA PRO A 407 10.09 -9.01 6.58
C PRO A 407 11.56 -8.64 6.82
N ILE A 408 11.87 -7.88 7.88
CA ILE A 408 13.27 -7.62 8.28
C ILE A 408 13.98 -8.92 8.66
N ALA A 409 13.32 -9.79 9.42
CA ALA A 409 13.85 -11.10 9.78
C ALA A 409 14.09 -12.00 8.55
N GLN A 410 13.20 -11.94 7.56
CA GLN A 410 13.36 -12.63 6.28
C GLN A 410 14.62 -12.16 5.53
N ALA A 411 14.85 -10.85 5.46
CA ALA A 411 16.05 -10.27 4.85
C ALA A 411 17.34 -10.75 5.57
N LEU A 412 17.33 -10.72 6.90
CA LEU A 412 18.44 -11.21 7.71
C LEU A 412 18.68 -12.71 7.50
N ALA A 413 17.61 -13.52 7.47
CA ALA A 413 17.71 -14.95 7.24
C ALA A 413 18.35 -15.25 5.89
N LEU A 414 17.92 -14.60 4.80
CA LEU A 414 18.51 -14.75 3.45
C LEU A 414 20.03 -14.48 3.45
N MET A 415 20.47 -13.39 4.08
CA MET A 415 21.90 -13.04 4.23
C MET A 415 22.66 -13.93 5.23
N GLY A 416 21.96 -14.75 6.01
CA GLY A 416 22.55 -15.55 7.07
C GLY A 416 23.00 -14.72 8.27
N ALA A 417 22.23 -13.72 8.64
CA ALA A 417 22.47 -12.82 9.77
C ALA A 417 21.32 -12.89 10.79
N ARG A 418 21.55 -12.33 11.98
CA ARG A 418 20.54 -12.18 13.04
C ARG A 418 20.75 -10.86 13.81
N PRO A 419 19.70 -10.31 14.46
CA PRO A 419 19.84 -9.11 15.27
C PRO A 419 20.72 -9.38 16.50
N ARG A 420 21.54 -8.40 16.86
CA ARG A 420 22.37 -8.39 18.07
C ARG A 420 21.73 -7.45 19.10
N PHE A 421 21.47 -7.95 20.30
CA PHE A 421 20.90 -7.17 21.40
C PHE A 421 21.97 -6.90 22.48
N ASP A 422 21.88 -5.74 23.13
CA ASP A 422 22.73 -5.41 24.27
C ASP A 422 22.29 -6.15 25.56
N GLY A 423 23.02 -5.95 26.66
CA GLY A 423 22.70 -6.57 27.95
C GLY A 423 21.34 -6.16 28.56
N TYR A 424 20.69 -5.12 28.03
CA TYR A 424 19.34 -4.69 28.43
C TYR A 424 18.26 -5.20 27.46
N GLY A 425 18.65 -5.98 26.45
CA GLY A 425 17.75 -6.50 25.42
C GLY A 425 17.31 -5.44 24.41
N ARG A 426 18.11 -4.39 24.20
CA ARG A 426 17.87 -3.37 23.17
C ARG A 426 18.63 -3.71 21.90
N LEU A 427 18.00 -3.53 20.75
CA LEU A 427 18.65 -3.74 19.46
C LEU A 427 19.91 -2.86 19.35
N SER A 428 21.03 -3.50 19.02
CA SER A 428 22.37 -2.89 19.02
C SER A 428 23.18 -3.15 17.75
N GLY A 429 22.58 -3.85 16.77
CA GLY A 429 23.22 -4.15 15.49
C GLY A 429 22.86 -5.54 14.95
N ALA A 430 23.72 -6.08 14.10
CA ALA A 430 23.60 -7.42 13.54
C ALA A 430 24.84 -8.29 13.84
N GLU A 431 24.68 -9.61 13.73
CA GLU A 431 25.78 -10.57 13.72
C GLU A 431 25.50 -11.68 12.70
N LEU A 432 26.56 -12.34 12.22
CA LEU A 432 26.44 -13.41 11.25
C LEU A 432 26.14 -14.75 11.93
N VAL A 433 25.25 -15.51 11.32
CA VAL A 433 25.08 -16.95 11.57
C VAL A 433 26.24 -17.67 10.87
N PRO A 434 26.96 -18.59 11.55
CA PRO A 434 27.99 -19.41 10.91
C PRO A 434 27.45 -20.20 9.70
N LEU A 435 28.25 -20.35 8.64
CA LEU A 435 27.82 -21.08 7.43
C LEU A 435 27.39 -22.53 7.72
N ALA A 436 28.03 -23.18 8.68
CA ALA A 436 27.68 -24.54 9.11
C ALA A 436 26.26 -24.62 9.68
N ASP A 437 25.83 -23.59 10.40
CA ASP A 437 24.47 -23.50 10.96
C ASP A 437 23.46 -23.03 9.91
N LEU A 438 23.91 -22.19 8.96
CA LEU A 438 23.08 -21.68 7.87
C LEU A 438 22.71 -22.77 6.86
N GLY A 439 23.60 -23.76 6.64
CA GLY A 439 23.35 -24.93 5.78
C GLY A 439 23.28 -24.65 4.27
N ARG A 440 23.54 -23.41 3.84
CA ARG A 440 23.54 -22.95 2.44
C ARG A 440 24.43 -21.71 2.26
N PRO A 441 24.72 -21.30 1.02
CA PRO A 441 25.34 -20.01 0.76
C PRO A 441 24.54 -18.82 1.31
N ARG A 442 25.24 -17.74 1.67
CA ARG A 442 24.62 -16.43 1.94
C ARG A 442 24.12 -15.84 0.63
N ILE A 443 22.85 -15.47 0.60
CA ILE A 443 22.22 -14.84 -0.56
C ILE A 443 22.44 -13.33 -0.49
N ASP A 444 22.80 -12.71 -1.61
CA ASP A 444 22.88 -11.25 -1.68
C ASP A 444 21.48 -10.64 -1.72
N VAL A 445 21.22 -9.60 -0.93
CA VAL A 445 19.88 -9.01 -0.81
C VAL A 445 19.96 -7.50 -0.98
N VAL A 446 19.45 -6.99 -2.09
CA VAL A 446 19.31 -5.56 -2.38
C VAL A 446 17.96 -5.09 -1.84
N MET A 447 17.98 -4.37 -0.72
CA MET A 447 16.79 -3.95 0.01
C MET A 447 16.36 -2.54 -0.39
N THR A 448 15.12 -2.39 -0.85
CA THR A 448 14.48 -1.07 -1.08
C THR A 448 13.48 -0.78 0.03
N LEU A 449 13.79 0.21 0.85
CA LEU A 449 12.95 0.69 1.94
C LEU A 449 11.97 1.76 1.45
N SER A 450 10.72 1.71 1.91
CA SER A 450 9.82 2.87 1.78
C SER A 450 10.33 4.07 2.61
N GLY A 451 9.93 5.29 2.24
CA GLY A 451 10.31 6.49 3.00
C GLY A 451 9.77 6.47 4.44
N ILE A 452 8.59 5.85 4.64
CA ILE A 452 8.00 5.64 5.97
C ILE A 452 8.85 4.66 6.79
N PHE A 453 9.32 3.56 6.18
CA PHE A 453 10.24 2.64 6.86
C PHE A 453 11.48 3.39 7.37
N ARG A 454 12.13 4.16 6.49
CA ARG A 454 13.33 4.96 6.84
C ARG A 454 13.09 5.83 8.08
N ASP A 455 11.97 6.55 8.11
CA ASP A 455 11.66 7.50 9.18
C ASP A 455 11.29 6.81 10.51
N LEU A 456 10.66 5.63 10.45
CA LEU A 456 10.18 4.93 11.64
C LEU A 456 11.21 3.96 12.23
N LEU A 457 12.04 3.35 11.39
CA LEU A 457 12.89 2.18 11.71
C LEU A 457 14.40 2.43 11.49
N PRO A 458 14.99 3.57 11.91
CA PRO A 458 16.39 3.87 11.63
C PRO A 458 17.38 2.89 12.29
N LEU A 459 17.01 2.28 13.41
CA LEU A 459 17.83 1.25 14.07
C LEU A 459 17.90 -0.02 13.21
N GLN A 460 16.78 -0.45 12.66
CA GLN A 460 16.67 -1.61 11.79
C GLN A 460 17.36 -1.36 10.44
N THR A 461 17.24 -0.15 9.87
CA THR A 461 18.00 0.26 8.68
C THR A 461 19.51 0.09 8.90
N ARG A 462 20.03 0.57 10.04
CA ARG A 462 21.46 0.43 10.39
C ARG A 462 21.86 -1.02 10.63
N MET A 463 20.99 -1.81 11.27
CA MET A 463 21.20 -3.25 11.48
C MET A 463 21.31 -4.01 10.15
N LEU A 464 20.39 -3.76 9.20
CA LEU A 464 20.44 -4.39 7.87
C LEU A 464 21.72 -4.00 7.11
N ALA A 465 22.12 -2.73 7.19
CA ALA A 465 23.38 -2.27 6.60
C ALA A 465 24.62 -2.90 7.27
N GLU A 466 24.59 -3.11 8.59
CA GLU A 466 25.66 -3.82 9.30
C GLU A 466 25.71 -5.30 8.90
N ALA A 467 24.56 -5.97 8.76
CA ALA A 467 24.49 -7.35 8.30
C ALA A 467 25.12 -7.52 6.91
N ALA A 468 24.77 -6.65 5.96
CA ALA A 468 25.33 -6.65 4.60
C ALA A 468 26.86 -6.42 4.61
N TYR A 469 27.33 -5.44 5.40
CA TYR A 469 28.76 -5.17 5.54
C TYR A 469 29.53 -6.35 6.14
N LEU A 470 29.01 -6.95 7.22
CA LEU A 470 29.64 -8.10 7.85
C LEU A 470 29.73 -9.28 6.88
N ALA A 471 28.65 -9.57 6.14
CA ALA A 471 28.64 -10.64 5.15
C ALA A 471 29.63 -10.37 4.00
N ALA A 472 29.74 -9.13 3.51
CA ALA A 472 30.72 -8.76 2.49
C ALA A 472 32.17 -8.90 2.97
N ALA A 473 32.44 -8.53 4.23
CA ALA A 473 33.78 -8.53 4.82
C ALA A 473 34.24 -9.89 5.35
N ALA A 474 33.32 -10.83 5.57
CA ALA A 474 33.61 -12.17 6.11
C ALA A 474 34.64 -12.92 5.26
N ASP A 475 35.57 -13.63 5.91
CA ASP A 475 36.56 -14.45 5.21
C ASP A 475 35.96 -15.83 4.86
N GLU A 476 35.08 -15.82 3.85
CA GLU A 476 34.33 -16.99 3.39
C GLU A 476 34.53 -17.18 1.86
N PRO A 477 34.47 -18.43 1.34
CA PRO A 477 34.54 -18.70 -0.09
C PRO A 477 33.42 -18.02 -0.88
N ALA A 478 33.69 -17.59 -2.11
CA ALA A 478 32.74 -16.86 -2.95
C ALA A 478 31.49 -17.70 -3.31
N GLU A 479 31.64 -19.02 -3.38
CA GLU A 479 30.57 -19.96 -3.67
C GLU A 479 29.63 -20.17 -2.47
N ALA A 480 30.11 -19.87 -1.26
CA ALA A 480 29.33 -19.96 -0.02
C ALA A 480 28.83 -18.59 0.47
N ASN A 481 29.25 -17.49 -0.17
CA ASN A 481 28.89 -16.14 0.22
C ASN A 481 28.77 -15.23 -1.01
N PHE A 482 27.56 -15.14 -1.55
CA PHE A 482 27.28 -14.31 -2.72
C PHE A 482 27.36 -12.82 -2.41
N VAL A 483 27.06 -12.39 -1.17
CA VAL A 483 27.23 -10.99 -0.74
C VAL A 483 28.68 -10.54 -0.91
N ARG A 484 29.65 -11.35 -0.45
CA ARG A 484 31.09 -11.08 -0.60
C ARG A 484 31.51 -11.13 -2.06
N ALA A 485 31.12 -12.18 -2.78
CA ALA A 485 31.48 -12.35 -4.18
C ALA A 485 31.06 -11.11 -5.00
N HIS A 486 29.82 -10.66 -4.82
CA HIS A 486 29.30 -9.47 -5.49
C HIS A 486 29.94 -8.19 -4.97
N ALA A 487 30.15 -8.01 -3.66
CA ALA A 487 30.77 -6.79 -3.14
C ALA A 487 32.21 -6.58 -3.67
N LEU A 488 33.01 -7.64 -3.81
CA LEU A 488 34.35 -7.55 -4.38
C LEU A 488 34.31 -7.20 -5.87
N ASP A 489 33.38 -7.80 -6.62
CA ASP A 489 33.17 -7.51 -8.03
C ASP A 489 32.65 -6.08 -8.25
N TYR A 490 31.67 -5.62 -7.47
CA TYR A 490 31.15 -4.26 -7.52
C TYR A 490 32.22 -3.22 -7.17
N ALA A 491 33.07 -3.50 -6.18
CA ALA A 491 34.20 -2.63 -5.85
C ALA A 491 35.10 -2.42 -7.07
N ALA A 492 35.35 -3.49 -7.85
CA ALA A 492 36.14 -3.42 -9.08
C ALA A 492 35.40 -2.70 -10.23
N ARG A 493 34.13 -3.04 -10.50
CA ARG A 493 33.33 -2.43 -11.60
C ARG A 493 33.05 -0.95 -11.36
N VAL A 494 32.76 -0.57 -10.12
CA VAL A 494 32.41 0.81 -9.74
C VAL A 494 33.65 1.66 -9.49
N GLY A 495 34.72 1.05 -8.96
CA GLY A 495 35.95 1.73 -8.54
C GLY A 495 35.81 2.35 -7.15
N CYS A 496 35.32 1.59 -6.18
CA CYS A 496 35.09 2.06 -4.79
C CYS A 496 35.68 1.10 -3.74
N ASP A 497 35.66 1.51 -2.48
CA ASP A 497 36.07 0.66 -1.37
C ASP A 497 35.02 -0.41 -1.02
N LEU A 498 35.42 -1.39 -0.21
CA LEU A 498 34.52 -2.48 0.19
C LEU A 498 33.32 -1.96 1.00
N GLU A 499 33.48 -0.92 1.81
CA GLU A 499 32.38 -0.35 2.61
C GLU A 499 31.28 0.24 1.71
N THR A 500 31.67 0.94 0.65
CA THR A 500 30.73 1.44 -0.37
C THR A 500 30.16 0.29 -1.18
N ALA A 501 30.99 -0.66 -1.63
CA ALA A 501 30.54 -1.78 -2.45
C ALA A 501 29.59 -2.76 -1.71
N ALA A 502 29.64 -2.77 -0.36
CA ALA A 502 28.77 -3.57 0.49
C ALA A 502 27.42 -2.90 0.83
N LEU A 503 27.16 -1.68 0.34
CA LEU A 503 25.86 -1.03 0.54
C LEU A 503 24.75 -1.85 -0.14
N ARG A 504 23.70 -2.18 0.61
CA ARG A 504 22.55 -2.96 0.12
C ARG A 504 21.20 -2.38 0.50
N VAL A 505 21.17 -1.35 1.32
CA VAL A 505 19.95 -0.76 1.85
C VAL A 505 19.72 0.57 1.16
N PHE A 506 18.67 0.67 0.35
CA PHE A 506 18.34 1.83 -0.47
C PHE A 506 16.97 2.41 -0.08
N SER A 507 16.80 3.72 -0.21
CA SER A 507 15.51 4.38 0.01
C SER A 507 15.45 5.72 -0.74
N ASN A 508 14.44 6.51 -0.43
CA ASN A 508 14.33 7.90 -0.84
C ASN A 508 15.34 8.80 -0.12
N ALA A 509 15.65 9.94 -0.75
CA ALA A 509 16.28 11.08 -0.08
C ALA A 509 15.50 11.47 1.19
N GLU A 510 16.19 12.06 2.17
CA GLU A 510 15.55 12.52 3.40
C GLU A 510 14.42 13.52 3.09
N GLY A 511 13.25 13.32 3.71
CA GLY A 511 12.06 14.14 3.46
C GLY A 511 11.32 13.84 2.15
N ALA A 512 11.79 12.90 1.33
CA ALA A 512 11.08 12.42 0.15
C ALA A 512 10.45 11.03 0.38
N TYR A 513 9.34 10.76 -0.31
CA TYR A 513 8.54 9.54 -0.24
C TYR A 513 8.11 9.10 -1.65
N GLY A 514 7.84 7.81 -1.84
CA GLY A 514 7.39 7.25 -3.13
C GLY A 514 8.46 7.24 -4.23
N SER A 515 8.26 6.43 -5.26
CA SER A 515 9.11 6.41 -6.45
C SER A 515 8.59 7.29 -7.60
N ASN A 516 7.38 7.85 -7.44
CA ASN A 516 6.61 8.60 -8.44
C ASN A 516 6.16 7.77 -9.65
N VAL A 517 6.41 6.45 -9.67
CA VAL A 517 5.90 5.56 -10.72
C VAL A 517 4.37 5.54 -10.68
N ASN A 518 3.76 5.48 -9.50
CA ASN A 518 2.30 5.61 -9.35
C ASN A 518 1.74 6.90 -9.95
N LEU A 519 2.39 8.05 -9.70
CA LEU A 519 1.95 9.34 -10.23
C LEU A 519 2.08 9.42 -11.76
N LEU A 520 3.10 8.80 -12.34
CA LEU A 520 3.24 8.71 -13.80
C LEU A 520 2.13 7.85 -14.42
N ILE A 521 1.81 6.70 -13.81
CA ILE A 521 0.71 5.84 -14.26
C ILE A 521 -0.63 6.57 -14.14
N ASP A 522 -0.93 7.16 -12.99
CA ASP A 522 -2.19 7.87 -12.74
C ASP A 522 -2.41 9.03 -13.73
N SER A 523 -1.37 9.84 -13.96
CA SER A 523 -1.44 10.94 -14.93
C SER A 523 -1.40 10.50 -16.40
N GLY A 524 -1.04 9.24 -16.69
CA GLY A 524 -0.76 8.75 -18.04
C GLY A 524 0.45 9.43 -18.70
N ALA A 525 1.27 10.15 -17.92
CA ALA A 525 2.29 11.06 -18.42
C ALA A 525 3.66 10.37 -18.61
N TRP A 526 3.66 9.28 -19.37
CA TRP A 526 4.85 8.48 -19.69
C TRP A 526 4.75 7.91 -21.11
N ASN A 527 5.86 7.92 -21.84
CA ASN A 527 5.87 7.51 -23.25
C ASN A 527 6.26 6.05 -23.39
N ASP A 528 7.32 5.65 -22.72
CA ASP A 528 7.81 4.29 -22.69
C ASP A 528 8.09 3.84 -21.25
N GLU A 529 8.22 2.53 -21.07
CA GLU A 529 8.38 1.92 -19.76
C GLU A 529 9.75 2.25 -19.11
N ASP A 530 10.72 2.81 -19.86
CA ASP A 530 11.99 3.25 -19.29
C ASP A 530 11.86 4.58 -18.54
N ASP A 531 10.86 5.41 -18.86
CA ASP A 531 10.49 6.59 -18.05
C ASP A 531 10.18 6.19 -16.59
N LEU A 532 9.54 5.02 -16.40
CA LEU A 532 9.19 4.49 -15.09
C LEU A 532 10.43 4.00 -14.32
N ALA A 533 11.35 3.32 -15.00
CA ALA A 533 12.65 2.94 -14.40
C ALA A 533 13.44 4.18 -13.99
N ASP A 534 13.41 5.23 -14.81
CA ASP A 534 14.08 6.50 -14.56
C ASP A 534 13.55 7.19 -13.31
N ALA A 535 12.23 7.25 -13.15
CA ALA A 535 11.60 7.80 -11.95
C ALA A 535 12.02 7.02 -10.70
N PHE A 536 11.98 5.68 -10.77
CA PHE A 536 12.38 4.83 -9.66
C PHE A 536 13.84 5.02 -9.27
N GLU A 537 14.77 4.88 -10.22
CA GLU A 537 16.21 4.95 -9.94
C GLU A 537 16.64 6.34 -9.43
N LYS A 538 16.11 7.43 -10.00
CA LYS A 538 16.43 8.79 -9.53
C LYS A 538 16.00 8.99 -8.08
N ARG A 539 14.85 8.43 -7.68
CA ARG A 539 14.27 8.67 -6.36
C ARG A 539 14.69 7.66 -5.30
N LYS A 540 15.07 6.44 -5.67
CA LYS A 540 15.39 5.33 -4.75
C LYS A 540 16.88 5.02 -4.62
N CYS A 541 17.77 5.73 -5.32
CA CYS A 541 19.21 5.46 -5.28
C CYS A 541 19.97 5.97 -4.04
N PHE A 542 19.31 6.25 -2.92
CA PHE A 542 19.97 6.74 -1.70
C PHE A 542 20.28 5.57 -0.77
N ALA A 543 21.57 5.24 -0.67
CA ALA A 543 22.07 4.08 0.07
C ALA A 543 22.36 4.42 1.54
N TYR A 544 22.13 3.47 2.44
CA TYR A 544 22.36 3.57 3.88
C TYR A 544 23.48 2.62 4.30
N GLY A 545 24.51 3.19 4.94
CA GLY A 545 25.57 2.42 5.60
C GLY A 545 25.36 2.31 7.11
N ARG A 546 26.33 1.72 7.82
CA ARG A 546 26.32 1.53 9.28
C ARG A 546 26.18 2.84 10.08
N LYS A 547 26.60 3.96 9.48
CA LYS A 547 26.48 5.32 10.04
C LYS A 547 25.05 5.87 9.97
N GLY A 548 24.20 5.34 9.09
CA GLY A 548 22.78 5.69 8.97
C GLY A 548 22.47 6.92 8.11
N ALA A 549 23.46 7.72 7.70
CA ALA A 549 23.23 8.84 6.78
C ALA A 549 23.10 8.33 5.33
N PRO A 550 22.08 8.78 4.57
CA PRO A 550 21.92 8.39 3.17
C PRO A 550 23.00 9.01 2.27
N VAL A 551 23.49 8.24 1.30
CA VAL A 551 24.41 8.70 0.25
C VAL A 551 23.84 8.30 -1.11
N GLN A 552 23.71 9.27 -2.01
CA GLN A 552 23.26 8.99 -3.37
C GLN A 552 24.29 8.09 -4.09
N SER A 553 23.84 6.92 -4.54
CA SER A 553 24.70 5.83 -5.03
C SER A 553 24.14 5.19 -6.31
N ALA A 554 23.72 6.03 -7.27
CA ALA A 554 23.06 5.57 -8.51
C ALA A 554 23.88 4.56 -9.32
N LYS A 555 25.18 4.81 -9.54
CA LYS A 555 26.06 3.89 -10.28
C LYS A 555 26.16 2.52 -9.61
N LEU A 556 26.24 2.51 -8.27
CA LEU A 556 26.32 1.27 -7.50
C LEU A 556 25.01 0.49 -7.58
N MET A 557 23.87 1.17 -7.39
CA MET A 557 22.55 0.58 -7.52
C MET A 557 22.35 -0.06 -8.91
N ALA A 558 22.63 0.69 -10.00
CA ALA A 558 22.52 0.15 -11.36
C ALA A 558 23.41 -1.09 -11.58
N THR A 559 24.62 -1.10 -11.01
CA THR A 559 25.51 -2.28 -11.07
C THR A 559 24.89 -3.49 -10.37
N MET A 560 24.28 -3.29 -9.19
CA MET A 560 23.63 -4.36 -8.43
C MET A 560 22.39 -4.91 -9.11
N LEU A 561 21.56 -4.04 -9.69
CA LEU A 561 20.31 -4.44 -10.34
C LEU A 561 20.57 -5.35 -11.55
N ALA A 562 21.74 -5.24 -12.20
CA ALA A 562 22.15 -6.13 -13.28
C ALA A 562 22.42 -7.58 -12.82
N ASP A 563 22.64 -7.81 -11.53
CA ASP A 563 22.92 -9.15 -10.98
C ASP A 563 21.74 -9.71 -10.17
N VAL A 564 20.64 -8.96 -9.96
CA VAL A 564 19.42 -9.41 -9.26
C VAL A 564 18.68 -10.49 -10.05
N GLU A 565 18.42 -11.66 -9.46
CA GLU A 565 17.79 -12.79 -10.16
C GLU A 565 16.28 -12.90 -9.92
N LEU A 566 15.76 -12.29 -8.85
CA LEU A 566 14.32 -12.18 -8.58
C LEU A 566 14.00 -10.95 -7.74
N ALA A 567 12.75 -10.47 -7.82
CA ALA A 567 12.20 -9.42 -6.98
C ALA A 567 11.10 -9.96 -6.06
N TYR A 568 11.00 -9.43 -4.84
CA TYR A 568 10.05 -9.91 -3.84
C TYR A 568 9.48 -8.81 -2.94
N GLN A 569 8.20 -8.93 -2.59
CA GLN A 569 7.55 -8.14 -1.53
C GLN A 569 6.52 -8.99 -0.77
N ASN A 570 6.31 -8.69 0.52
CA ASN A 570 5.23 -9.26 1.31
C ASN A 570 3.93 -8.46 1.16
N LEU A 571 2.78 -9.14 1.21
CA LEU A 571 1.48 -8.50 1.41
C LEU A 571 1.35 -7.98 2.85
N GLU A 572 0.79 -6.78 2.96
CA GLU A 572 0.61 -6.10 4.23
C GLU A 572 -0.57 -6.67 5.04
N SER A 573 -1.72 -6.89 4.41
CA SER A 573 -2.93 -7.40 5.08
C SER A 573 -3.95 -7.95 4.08
N VAL A 574 -5.02 -8.56 4.61
CA VAL A 574 -6.12 -9.11 3.81
C VAL A 574 -6.88 -8.01 3.08
N GLU A 575 -7.02 -6.82 3.67
CA GLU A 575 -7.83 -5.74 3.10
C GLU A 575 -7.10 -5.02 1.94
N LEU A 576 -5.76 -5.05 1.94
CA LEU A 576 -4.92 -4.32 0.99
C LEU A 576 -4.05 -5.29 0.18
N GLY A 577 -4.51 -5.66 -1.01
CA GLY A 577 -3.74 -6.46 -1.97
C GLY A 577 -3.02 -5.67 -3.05
N VAL A 578 -2.25 -6.38 -3.87
CA VAL A 578 -1.39 -5.80 -4.92
C VAL A 578 -2.15 -5.02 -5.98
N THR A 579 -3.43 -5.33 -6.19
CA THR A 579 -4.29 -4.61 -7.15
C THR A 579 -5.14 -3.51 -6.49
N THR A 580 -5.16 -3.43 -5.16
CA THR A 580 -6.04 -2.48 -4.44
C THR A 580 -5.37 -1.15 -4.10
N VAL A 581 -4.03 -1.15 -3.97
CA VAL A 581 -3.24 0.04 -3.64
C VAL A 581 -2.05 0.14 -4.58
N ASP A 582 -1.70 1.38 -4.91
CA ASP A 582 -0.72 1.72 -5.95
C ASP A 582 0.74 1.49 -5.52
N HIS A 583 0.99 1.52 -4.22
CA HIS A 583 2.34 1.52 -3.69
C HIS A 583 3.12 0.22 -3.93
N TYR A 584 2.43 -0.90 -4.20
CA TYR A 584 3.10 -2.15 -4.57
C TYR A 584 3.73 -2.04 -5.95
N PHE A 585 3.00 -1.57 -6.97
CA PHE A 585 3.60 -1.40 -8.29
C PHE A 585 4.55 -0.18 -8.33
N ASP A 586 4.32 0.86 -7.52
CA ASP A 586 5.28 1.97 -7.35
C ASP A 586 6.67 1.45 -6.96
N THR A 587 6.72 0.51 -6.02
CA THR A 587 7.99 0.03 -5.46
C THR A 587 8.46 -1.29 -6.06
N LEU A 588 7.69 -2.38 -5.93
CA LEU A 588 8.05 -3.68 -6.49
C LEU A 588 7.98 -3.70 -8.02
N GLY A 589 6.97 -3.06 -8.60
CA GLY A 589 6.91 -2.85 -10.04
C GLY A 589 8.07 -1.98 -10.52
N GLY A 590 8.29 -0.83 -9.88
CA GLY A 590 9.39 0.08 -10.18
C GLY A 590 10.78 -0.59 -10.14
N ILE A 591 11.09 -1.37 -9.09
CA ILE A 591 12.35 -2.13 -9.03
C ILE A 591 12.39 -3.24 -10.06
N GLY A 592 11.29 -3.96 -10.31
CA GLY A 592 11.21 -4.98 -11.36
C GLY A 592 11.55 -4.42 -12.73
N ARG A 593 11.02 -3.23 -13.05
CA ARG A 593 11.34 -2.50 -14.27
C ARG A 593 12.81 -2.08 -14.33
N ALA A 594 13.36 -1.54 -13.24
CA ALA A 594 14.76 -1.14 -13.17
C ALA A 594 15.73 -2.35 -13.31
N VAL A 595 15.37 -3.50 -12.73
CA VAL A 595 16.11 -4.76 -12.90
C VAL A 595 16.07 -5.22 -14.36
N LYS A 596 14.88 -5.24 -14.99
CA LYS A 596 14.73 -5.60 -16.40
C LYS A 596 15.61 -4.73 -17.30
N ARG A 597 15.64 -3.42 -17.05
CA ARG A 597 16.48 -2.47 -17.78
C ARG A 597 17.98 -2.77 -17.60
N ALA A 598 18.42 -3.01 -16.37
CA ALA A 598 19.82 -3.28 -16.07
C ALA A 598 20.31 -4.63 -16.62
N ARG A 599 19.45 -5.66 -16.59
CA ARG A 599 19.76 -7.02 -17.06
C ARG A 599 19.56 -7.22 -18.56
N GLY A 600 18.63 -6.51 -19.17
CA GLY A 600 18.14 -6.74 -20.52
C GLY A 600 17.15 -7.91 -20.65
N THR A 601 16.82 -8.61 -19.55
CA THR A 601 15.86 -9.72 -19.52
C THR A 601 14.94 -9.60 -18.31
N ASP A 602 13.73 -10.17 -18.42
CA ASP A 602 12.80 -10.24 -17.30
C ASP A 602 13.31 -11.12 -16.15
N THR A 603 12.93 -10.75 -14.93
CA THR A 603 13.17 -11.55 -13.72
C THR A 603 11.85 -11.93 -13.06
N PRO A 604 11.76 -13.12 -12.45
CA PRO A 604 10.59 -13.49 -11.65
C PRO A 604 10.29 -12.45 -10.56
N VAL A 605 9.01 -12.08 -10.45
CA VAL A 605 8.51 -11.25 -9.35
C VAL A 605 7.62 -12.12 -8.47
N TYR A 606 7.89 -12.13 -7.18
CA TYR A 606 7.19 -12.95 -6.20
C TYR A 606 6.52 -12.09 -5.13
N ILE A 607 5.37 -12.58 -4.66
CA ILE A 607 4.60 -11.99 -3.56
C ILE A 607 4.50 -13.01 -2.43
N GLY A 608 4.88 -12.60 -1.23
CA GLY A 608 4.65 -13.34 0.00
C GLY A 608 3.32 -12.97 0.64
N ASP A 609 2.36 -13.88 0.64
CA ASP A 609 1.08 -13.71 1.32
C ASP A 609 1.11 -14.46 2.64
N GLN A 610 1.34 -13.74 3.73
CA GLN A 610 1.33 -14.31 5.07
C GLN A 610 0.04 -14.00 5.80
N THR A 611 -0.90 -13.29 5.17
CA THR A 611 -2.05 -12.68 5.85
C THR A 611 -2.90 -13.71 6.61
N ARG A 612 -2.80 -14.99 6.24
CA ARG A 612 -3.42 -16.13 6.92
C ARG A 612 -2.40 -17.24 7.20
N GLY A 613 -2.17 -17.50 8.50
CA GLY A 613 -1.36 -18.62 8.98
C GLY A 613 0.07 -18.66 8.42
N ASP A 614 0.50 -19.87 8.05
CA ASP A 614 1.84 -20.26 7.58
C ASP A 614 2.41 -19.48 6.38
N GLY A 615 1.56 -18.83 5.59
CA GLY A 615 1.93 -18.02 4.43
C GLY A 615 2.26 -18.79 3.14
N LYS A 616 2.10 -18.12 1.99
CA LYS A 616 2.34 -18.68 0.65
C LYS A 616 3.12 -17.70 -0.21
N VAL A 617 4.09 -18.20 -0.98
CA VAL A 617 4.81 -17.40 -1.99
C VAL A 617 4.23 -17.72 -3.36
N ARG A 618 3.76 -16.69 -4.06
CA ARG A 618 3.20 -16.77 -5.41
C ARG A 618 4.03 -15.91 -6.36
N THR A 619 4.01 -16.22 -7.64
CA THR A 619 4.43 -15.26 -8.66
C THR A 619 3.45 -14.08 -8.69
N LEU A 620 3.89 -12.92 -9.18
CA LEU A 620 3.02 -11.75 -9.36
C LEU A 620 1.81 -12.10 -10.24
N LYS A 621 2.04 -12.83 -11.33
CA LYS A 621 0.98 -13.33 -12.22
C LYS A 621 -0.08 -14.13 -11.47
N GLU A 622 0.34 -15.13 -10.67
CA GLU A 622 -0.57 -15.94 -9.84
C GLU A 622 -1.34 -15.07 -8.82
N GLN A 623 -0.68 -14.07 -8.21
CA GLN A 623 -1.31 -13.17 -7.23
C GLN A 623 -2.32 -12.22 -7.87
N VAL A 624 -2.00 -11.60 -9.01
CA VAL A 624 -2.94 -10.72 -9.75
C VAL A 624 -4.15 -11.53 -10.22
N ALA A 625 -3.93 -12.74 -10.72
CA ALA A 625 -5.00 -13.65 -11.13
C ALA A 625 -5.92 -14.04 -9.95
N LEU A 626 -5.35 -14.30 -8.77
CA LEU A 626 -6.07 -14.58 -7.53
C LEU A 626 -6.94 -13.39 -7.11
N GLU A 627 -6.36 -12.19 -7.03
CA GLU A 627 -7.09 -10.99 -6.60
C GLU A 627 -8.14 -10.56 -7.61
N THR A 628 -7.87 -10.73 -8.90
CA THR A 628 -8.85 -10.45 -9.96
C THR A 628 -10.10 -11.33 -9.80
N ARG A 629 -9.92 -12.64 -9.63
CA ARG A 629 -11.04 -13.58 -9.44
C ARG A 629 -11.74 -13.41 -8.11
N THR A 630 -11.01 -13.16 -7.02
CA THR A 630 -11.60 -13.09 -5.68
C THR A 630 -12.22 -11.73 -5.38
N ARG A 631 -11.76 -10.65 -6.05
CA ARG A 631 -12.24 -9.27 -5.87
C ARG A 631 -12.82 -8.68 -7.15
N ALA A 632 -11.98 -8.24 -8.09
CA ALA A 632 -12.38 -7.37 -9.20
C ALA A 632 -13.50 -7.95 -10.08
N LEU A 633 -13.56 -9.28 -10.24
CA LEU A 633 -14.58 -9.98 -11.01
C LEU A 633 -15.62 -10.69 -10.13
N ASN A 634 -15.46 -10.65 -8.81
CA ASN A 634 -16.33 -11.33 -7.87
C ASN A 634 -17.55 -10.45 -7.54
N PRO A 635 -18.78 -10.89 -7.88
CA PRO A 635 -19.99 -10.16 -7.53
C PRO A 635 -20.12 -9.87 -6.05
N LYS A 636 -19.67 -10.77 -5.17
CA LYS A 636 -19.72 -10.54 -3.72
C LYS A 636 -18.93 -9.28 -3.32
N TRP A 637 -17.79 -9.05 -3.97
CA TRP A 637 -16.92 -7.90 -3.70
C TRP A 637 -17.47 -6.62 -4.33
N PHE A 638 -17.69 -6.60 -5.66
CA PHE A 638 -18.10 -5.37 -6.33
C PHE A 638 -19.54 -4.96 -5.97
N GLU A 639 -20.47 -5.89 -5.71
CA GLU A 639 -21.80 -5.54 -5.20
C GLU A 639 -21.73 -5.02 -3.76
N GLY A 640 -20.81 -5.57 -2.95
CA GLY A 640 -20.51 -5.05 -1.62
C GLY A 640 -20.06 -3.60 -1.68
N LEU A 641 -19.15 -3.28 -2.60
CA LEU A 641 -18.73 -1.91 -2.85
C LEU A 641 -19.89 -1.05 -3.36
N LEU A 642 -20.54 -1.40 -4.47
CA LEU A 642 -21.54 -0.53 -5.14
C LEU A 642 -22.70 -0.07 -4.23
N LYS A 643 -22.94 -0.72 -3.09
CA LYS A 643 -23.87 -0.26 -2.04
C LYS A 643 -23.49 1.10 -1.42
N HIS A 644 -22.22 1.52 -1.47
CA HIS A 644 -21.76 2.79 -0.87
C HIS A 644 -21.67 3.94 -1.90
N GLY A 645 -22.21 3.75 -3.11
CA GLY A 645 -22.41 4.80 -4.10
C GLY A 645 -21.14 5.32 -4.78
N HIS A 646 -20.90 6.64 -4.71
CA HIS A 646 -19.89 7.35 -5.52
C HIS A 646 -18.45 6.86 -5.32
N GLU A 647 -18.03 6.67 -4.07
CA GLU A 647 -16.64 6.27 -3.73
C GLU A 647 -16.29 4.86 -4.23
N CYS A 648 -17.30 4.04 -4.47
CA CYS A 648 -17.15 2.63 -4.82
C CYS A 648 -16.65 2.45 -6.24
N VAL A 649 -17.19 3.26 -7.15
CA VAL A 649 -16.76 3.27 -8.55
C VAL A 649 -15.33 3.79 -8.63
N HIS A 650 -14.94 4.73 -7.76
CA HIS A 650 -13.54 5.17 -7.67
C HIS A 650 -12.61 4.04 -7.20
N GLN A 651 -13.02 3.20 -6.24
CA GLN A 651 -12.22 2.02 -5.85
C GLN A 651 -12.07 1.01 -7.00
N ILE A 652 -13.14 0.78 -7.78
CA ILE A 652 -13.08 -0.09 -8.97
C ILE A 652 -12.14 0.51 -10.02
N GLU A 653 -12.25 1.81 -10.28
CA GLU A 653 -11.37 2.54 -11.20
C GLU A 653 -9.91 2.47 -10.77
N ALA A 654 -9.62 2.73 -9.49
CA ALA A 654 -8.29 2.59 -8.92
C ALA A 654 -7.74 1.16 -9.10
N GLN A 655 -8.56 0.12 -8.93
CA GLN A 655 -8.12 -1.26 -9.15
C GLN A 655 -7.75 -1.55 -10.61
N VAL A 656 -8.51 -1.01 -11.57
CA VAL A 656 -8.16 -1.09 -13.01
C VAL A 656 -6.86 -0.34 -13.29
N THR A 657 -6.69 0.86 -12.73
CA THR A 657 -5.46 1.67 -12.84
C THR A 657 -4.25 0.95 -12.22
N ASN A 658 -4.39 0.32 -11.07
CA ASN A 658 -3.32 -0.45 -10.42
C ASN A 658 -2.94 -1.70 -11.23
N THR A 659 -3.92 -2.34 -11.88
CA THR A 659 -3.69 -3.47 -12.79
C THR A 659 -2.87 -3.03 -14.00
N LEU A 660 -3.22 -1.88 -14.60
CA LEU A 660 -2.41 -1.24 -15.65
C LEU A 660 -0.98 -0.92 -15.17
N GLY A 661 -0.83 -0.42 -13.93
CA GLY A 661 0.48 -0.18 -13.31
C GLY A 661 1.37 -1.42 -13.27
N TRP A 662 0.79 -2.60 -13.00
CA TRP A 662 1.53 -3.86 -13.05
C TRP A 662 1.94 -4.27 -14.46
N SER A 663 1.07 -4.08 -15.46
CA SER A 663 1.46 -4.29 -16.86
C SER A 663 2.61 -3.38 -17.27
N ALA A 664 2.50 -2.08 -16.98
CA ALA A 664 3.49 -1.09 -17.36
C ALA A 664 4.87 -1.32 -16.69
N THR A 665 4.87 -1.84 -15.46
CA THR A 665 6.11 -2.06 -14.70
C THR A 665 6.72 -3.44 -14.91
N THR A 666 5.90 -4.48 -15.14
CA THR A 666 6.37 -5.87 -15.15
C THR A 666 5.98 -6.67 -16.39
N GLY A 667 4.89 -6.31 -17.08
CA GLY A 667 4.33 -7.08 -18.19
C GLY A 667 3.79 -8.46 -17.79
N GLN A 668 3.47 -8.69 -16.50
CA GLN A 668 3.06 -10.01 -15.99
C GLN A 668 1.55 -10.18 -15.74
N VAL A 669 0.73 -9.24 -16.21
CA VAL A 669 -0.73 -9.35 -16.17
C VAL A 669 -1.20 -10.08 -17.42
N ASP A 670 -2.08 -11.07 -17.25
CA ASP A 670 -2.62 -11.82 -18.39
C ASP A 670 -3.70 -11.02 -19.15
N PRO A 671 -3.79 -11.15 -20.50
CA PRO A 671 -4.79 -10.45 -21.30
C PRO A 671 -6.26 -10.74 -20.90
N TRP A 672 -6.56 -11.95 -20.42
CA TRP A 672 -7.92 -12.32 -19.98
C TRP A 672 -8.41 -11.42 -18.84
N VAL A 673 -7.50 -10.89 -18.02
CA VAL A 673 -7.83 -9.96 -16.93
C VAL A 673 -8.50 -8.71 -17.49
N TYR A 674 -7.87 -8.06 -18.48
CA TYR A 674 -8.43 -6.86 -19.11
C TYR A 674 -9.71 -7.15 -19.87
N GLN A 675 -9.77 -8.28 -20.57
CA GLN A 675 -10.98 -8.71 -21.28
C GLN A 675 -12.16 -8.82 -20.31
N GLN A 676 -12.00 -9.57 -19.21
CA GLN A 676 -13.07 -9.79 -18.23
C GLN A 676 -13.44 -8.51 -17.48
N LEU A 677 -12.48 -7.62 -17.18
CA LEU A 677 -12.75 -6.31 -16.60
C LEU A 677 -13.58 -5.44 -17.54
N ALA A 678 -13.25 -5.42 -18.84
CA ALA A 678 -14.01 -4.70 -19.86
C ALA A 678 -15.42 -5.27 -20.02
N GLU A 679 -15.55 -6.60 -20.12
CA GLU A 679 -16.83 -7.30 -20.21
C GLU A 679 -17.73 -6.97 -19.00
N THR A 680 -17.18 -7.01 -17.80
CA THR A 680 -17.92 -6.80 -16.55
C THR A 680 -18.34 -5.35 -16.35
N TYR A 681 -17.42 -4.39 -16.49
CA TYR A 681 -17.67 -3.01 -16.07
C TYR A 681 -18.08 -2.05 -17.20
N VAL A 682 -17.76 -2.37 -18.45
CA VAL A 682 -17.95 -1.44 -19.59
C VAL A 682 -18.90 -2.01 -20.64
N LEU A 683 -18.76 -3.27 -21.01
CA LEU A 683 -19.55 -3.86 -22.10
C LEU A 683 -20.93 -4.33 -21.65
N ASP A 684 -21.08 -4.77 -20.40
CA ASP A 684 -22.39 -5.00 -19.78
C ASP A 684 -23.19 -3.67 -19.71
N PRO A 685 -24.32 -3.55 -20.43
CA PRO A 685 -25.11 -2.33 -20.44
C PRO A 685 -25.71 -1.95 -19.08
N GLU A 686 -26.07 -2.93 -18.25
CA GLU A 686 -26.67 -2.68 -16.93
C GLU A 686 -25.60 -2.18 -15.96
N MET A 687 -24.46 -2.88 -15.89
CA MET A 687 -23.35 -2.45 -15.04
C MET A 687 -22.83 -1.07 -15.48
N ARG A 688 -22.64 -0.84 -16.79
CA ARG A 688 -22.18 0.45 -17.31
C ARG A 688 -23.12 1.59 -16.93
N ALA A 689 -24.44 1.40 -17.08
CA ALA A 689 -25.42 2.42 -16.70
C ALA A 689 -25.36 2.72 -15.20
N ARG A 690 -25.25 1.67 -14.37
CA ARG A 690 -25.18 1.79 -12.91
C ARG A 690 -23.93 2.53 -12.44
N ILE A 691 -22.74 2.16 -12.92
CA ILE A 691 -21.50 2.84 -12.49
C ILE A 691 -21.45 4.29 -13.00
N ALA A 692 -22.02 4.58 -14.18
CA ALA A 692 -22.11 5.93 -14.71
C ALA A 692 -23.06 6.81 -13.90
N GLU A 693 -24.17 6.27 -13.39
CA GLU A 693 -25.08 6.99 -12.50
C GLU A 693 -24.42 7.29 -11.14
N LEU A 694 -23.71 6.32 -10.58
CA LEU A 694 -23.05 6.46 -9.28
C LEU A 694 -21.85 7.43 -9.32
N ASN A 695 -21.02 7.33 -10.36
CA ASN A 695 -19.85 8.18 -10.54
C ASN A 695 -19.45 8.28 -12.04
N PRO A 696 -19.95 9.32 -12.75
CA PRO A 696 -19.65 9.50 -14.17
C PRO A 696 -18.15 9.63 -14.47
N LYS A 697 -17.39 10.29 -13.58
CA LYS A 697 -15.96 10.56 -13.80
C LYS A 697 -15.14 9.27 -13.69
N ALA A 698 -15.35 8.48 -12.63
CA ALA A 698 -14.67 7.20 -12.46
C ALA A 698 -15.09 6.17 -13.51
N SER A 699 -16.37 6.17 -13.94
CA SER A 699 -16.83 5.32 -15.04
C SER A 699 -16.07 5.59 -16.36
N VAL A 700 -15.89 6.86 -16.72
CA VAL A 700 -15.05 7.25 -17.87
C VAL A 700 -13.58 6.87 -17.62
N GLY A 701 -13.09 7.02 -16.40
CA GLY A 701 -11.75 6.59 -15.98
C GLY A 701 -11.48 5.12 -16.29
N ILE A 702 -12.39 4.21 -15.90
CA ILE A 702 -12.29 2.77 -16.17
C ILE A 702 -12.15 2.51 -17.68
N ALA A 703 -13.02 3.11 -18.49
CA ALA A 703 -12.96 2.94 -19.94
C ALA A 703 -11.64 3.46 -20.53
N ASN A 704 -11.18 4.63 -20.09
CA ASN A 704 -9.92 5.21 -20.54
C ASN A 704 -8.71 4.33 -20.19
N ARG A 705 -8.67 3.71 -19.01
CA ARG A 705 -7.56 2.82 -18.62
C ARG A 705 -7.53 1.51 -19.41
N LEU A 706 -8.70 0.97 -19.76
CA LEU A 706 -8.80 -0.21 -20.62
C LEU A 706 -8.38 0.11 -22.06
N LEU A 707 -8.74 1.30 -22.56
CA LEU A 707 -8.27 1.79 -23.87
C LEU A 707 -6.75 2.02 -23.85
N GLU A 708 -6.22 2.63 -22.80
CA GLU A 708 -4.77 2.83 -22.63
C GLU A 708 -4.03 1.49 -22.60
N ALA A 709 -4.53 0.49 -21.86
CA ALA A 709 -3.96 -0.86 -21.86
C ALA A 709 -3.90 -1.45 -23.28
N THR A 710 -4.96 -1.25 -24.06
CA THR A 710 -5.03 -1.73 -25.46
C THR A 710 -4.03 -0.98 -26.36
N GLU A 711 -3.96 0.35 -26.27
CA GLU A 711 -3.06 1.19 -27.07
C GLU A 711 -1.58 0.88 -26.77
N ARG A 712 -1.28 0.56 -25.51
CA ARG A 712 0.06 0.14 -25.05
C ARG A 712 0.34 -1.35 -25.24
N LYS A 713 -0.62 -2.14 -25.73
CA LYS A 713 -0.53 -3.57 -26.06
C LYS A 713 -0.28 -4.48 -24.86
N TYR A 714 -1.00 -4.24 -23.77
CA TYR A 714 -0.98 -5.06 -22.56
C TYR A 714 -2.03 -6.17 -22.53
#